data_AF-W4JV86-F1
#
_entry.id   AF-W4JV86-F1
#
_cell.length_a   1.000
_cell.length_b   1.000
_cell.length_c   1.000
_cell.angle_alpha   90.00
_cell.angle_beta   90.00
_cell.angle_gamma   90.00
#
_symmetry.space_group_name_H-M   'P 1'
#
loop_
_entity.id
_entity.type
_entity.pdbx_description
1 polymer ?
#
loop_
_entity_poly.entity_id
_entity_poly.type
_entity_poly.pdbx_seq_one_letter_code
_entity_poly.pdbx_strand_id
1 'polypeptide(L)'
;MSWYFFSIASPLWVILSLFIPPAHTQSQTAFPRVLPLAVRSPYLHSWEPATSTRHTPTEWPVTWFTPSSQILGWLGYITVDGVSYAWLGDDIGTALRVNLTSTTFTPTRTTLSFLAGPMSVNVTFLSPIEVNDRVRQSIPFSYLYLEASSSDGQSHNVSVYSDISGEWNSGDRSQQINWKTNTTAESVYHSANLVQQMPFQETSEQAVWGTLYYAMKMNTGVTHKINADNITRTQFLSNGTLDNQTDPQFRAISNRFVVFGIAQSLGNIKATSKPVVWAIGYTRDPALQYTDLSNVEQDRFLYYKANYSSDDLLINDFLDDFPNARLRADQLDAKILTDARSISNDYADILSLGTRQVFAATELTLGRGSDGSFNQSDVMMFMKNIGTDNRVNPVETMYQAWPMFMYIDPTLGDVLLEPLLRFQASPSYRNSYAAKDIGSGYPKSQASSASHNQGIEQSANMIIMAYAHARATGNGNLVNKYYGLFSGWANYLVSSTLFPTGQLSADLDNFANQTNLAVKGIIAIKAMSELSSSLGKKVDSDMYSTIASTFVQTWASLALSASNNLLLAYGTTGTSTLGYNLFADRWLATNIVSTEVFSAQTALFGNLLSAGGIKGLPTDSSNTGQAITTWNMFAAAMSTDSGVRNGIVSLIHSQLSNSTTDLSPFPTTYSALTGQVSGGSASPAQGAIFSLLALNVTAKSITATGLSSSSDPSPSSTPSTNSGDNTTKHTSAGTVAGGVIGGLALLGLIGAAAFFLARRYRRQQQEHAQIQTVETRPTLTTLFSPYQPFNAQRIDEESNAPSFILSRSSQHTARRDDGITATSPSEQWVHQETPTSLLGLVRSPSPPQTQTPLTSKEIARIRAINASNNASPTAHTRTMSYESRTFSDVPSQSGLSTLTTTSQARSVTTRLMTEVEGLRREMEEIRRRRLEAPPTYEQ
;
A
#
# COMPACT_ATOMS: atom_id res chain seq x y z
N MET A 1 23.72 -3.63 -48.16
CA MET A 1 25.13 -4.06 -48.33
C MET A 1 26.01 -3.18 -47.46
N SER A 2 27.23 -3.64 -47.12
CA SER A 2 28.08 -3.11 -46.02
C SER A 2 27.40 -3.19 -44.64
N TRP A 3 27.62 -4.18 -43.76
CA TRP A 3 28.81 -4.87 -43.22
C TRP A 3 29.45 -4.21 -41.98
N TYR A 4 29.74 -5.08 -41.02
CA TYR A 4 30.28 -4.80 -39.68
C TYR A 4 31.80 -4.64 -39.68
N PHE A 5 32.33 -4.07 -38.59
CA PHE A 5 33.60 -4.51 -38.04
C PHE A 5 33.49 -4.78 -36.53
N PHE A 6 34.19 -5.82 -36.07
CA PHE A 6 34.24 -6.25 -34.67
C PHE A 6 35.23 -5.41 -33.85
N SER A 7 35.05 -5.41 -32.54
CA SER A 7 36.15 -5.37 -31.58
C SER A 7 35.96 -6.49 -30.56
N ILE A 8 37.04 -7.20 -30.20
CA ILE A 8 37.01 -8.42 -29.40
C ILE A 8 37.86 -8.22 -28.14
N ALA A 9 37.24 -8.35 -26.96
CA ALA A 9 37.95 -8.35 -25.68
C ALA A 9 37.24 -9.23 -24.62
N SER A 10 37.69 -10.49 -24.52
CA SER A 10 37.66 -11.36 -23.32
C SER A 10 36.37 -11.50 -22.49
N PRO A 11 35.59 -12.59 -22.68
CA PRO A 11 34.61 -13.05 -21.70
C PRO A 11 35.28 -13.90 -20.60
N LEU A 12 35.25 -13.45 -19.33
CA LEU A 12 35.77 -14.25 -18.20
C LEU A 12 35.07 -13.98 -16.86
N TRP A 13 33.78 -13.64 -16.89
CA TRP A 13 32.94 -13.43 -15.70
C TRP A 13 31.56 -14.11 -15.80
N VAL A 14 31.48 -15.26 -16.48
CA VAL A 14 30.28 -16.10 -16.54
C VAL A 14 30.64 -17.54 -16.16
N ILE A 15 30.53 -17.85 -14.86
CA ILE A 15 30.27 -19.15 -14.19
C ILE A 15 30.41 -18.91 -12.67
N LEU A 16 29.52 -18.10 -12.09
CA LEU A 16 29.25 -18.10 -10.64
C LEU A 16 27.88 -17.45 -10.32
N SER A 17 26.84 -17.87 -11.05
CA SER A 17 25.47 -17.31 -10.95
C SER A 17 24.38 -18.38 -10.97
N LEU A 18 24.73 -19.57 -10.51
CA LEU A 18 23.81 -20.67 -10.21
C LEU A 18 23.96 -21.02 -8.73
N PHE A 19 22.86 -21.35 -8.07
CA PHE A 19 22.76 -21.52 -6.61
C PHE A 19 23.01 -20.24 -5.80
N ILE A 20 22.20 -19.20 -6.05
CA ILE A 20 21.63 -18.47 -4.92
C ILE A 20 20.70 -19.50 -4.23
N PRO A 21 20.96 -19.93 -2.98
CA PRO A 21 20.02 -20.80 -2.28
C PRO A 21 18.71 -20.02 -2.05
N PRO A 22 17.54 -20.69 -2.00
CA PRO A 22 16.29 -20.01 -1.67
C PRO A 22 16.49 -19.26 -0.34
N ALA A 23 16.31 -17.94 -0.40
CA ALA A 23 16.44 -17.07 0.76
C ALA A 23 15.53 -17.63 1.84
N HIS A 24 16.10 -17.99 2.99
CA HIS A 24 15.37 -18.77 3.99
C HIS A 24 14.17 -17.97 4.47
N THR A 25 12.98 -18.38 4.04
CA THR A 25 11.70 -17.74 4.38
C THR A 25 11.39 -18.10 5.82
N GLN A 26 12.05 -17.41 6.76
CA GLN A 26 11.67 -17.37 8.15
C GLN A 26 10.18 -17.03 8.23
N SER A 27 9.42 -17.86 8.95
CA SER A 27 7.97 -17.76 8.97
C SER A 27 7.53 -16.34 9.34
N GLN A 28 6.59 -15.82 8.56
CA GLN A 28 5.87 -14.60 8.90
C GLN A 28 5.12 -14.82 10.22
N THR A 29 4.99 -13.77 11.02
CA THR A 29 4.41 -13.84 12.37
C THR A 29 3.03 -13.21 12.44
N ALA A 30 2.68 -12.35 11.48
CA ALA A 30 1.30 -11.93 11.21
C ALA A 30 0.70 -12.67 10.01
N PHE A 31 -0.63 -12.83 10.02
CA PHE A 31 -1.39 -13.24 8.84
C PHE A 31 -2.54 -12.25 8.59
N PRO A 32 -2.55 -11.54 7.46
CA PRO A 32 -3.54 -10.50 7.18
C PRO A 32 -4.91 -11.11 6.85
N ARG A 33 -5.99 -10.40 7.22
CA ARG A 33 -7.37 -10.78 6.84
C ARG A 33 -7.67 -10.67 5.35
N VAL A 34 -6.85 -9.95 4.61
CA VAL A 34 -7.08 -9.65 3.20
C VAL A 34 -5.73 -9.64 2.48
N LEU A 35 -5.57 -10.53 1.51
CA LEU A 35 -4.33 -10.70 0.76
C LEU A 35 -4.38 -9.93 -0.58
N PRO A 36 -3.36 -9.14 -0.94
CA PRO A 36 -3.28 -8.53 -2.27
C PRO A 36 -3.06 -9.62 -3.34
N LEU A 37 -3.91 -9.65 -4.37
CA LEU A 37 -3.71 -10.48 -5.56
C LEU A 37 -3.09 -9.63 -6.69
N ALA A 38 -3.89 -9.22 -7.67
CA ALA A 38 -3.53 -8.25 -8.70
C ALA A 38 -3.82 -6.83 -8.20
N VAL A 39 -2.84 -6.20 -7.55
CA VAL A 39 -2.93 -4.85 -6.96
C VAL A 39 -1.89 -3.97 -7.62
N ARG A 40 -2.30 -3.27 -8.69
CA ARG A 40 -1.38 -2.70 -9.70
C ARG A 40 -1.74 -1.30 -10.20
N SER A 41 -3.02 -0.94 -10.29
CA SER A 41 -3.52 0.38 -10.71
C SER A 41 -4.93 0.61 -10.12
N PRO A 42 -5.53 1.83 -10.20
CA PRO A 42 -6.78 2.14 -9.49
C PRO A 42 -7.98 1.25 -9.85
N TYR A 43 -7.95 0.57 -11.00
CA TYR A 43 -8.96 -0.40 -11.42
C TYR A 43 -8.43 -1.82 -11.69
N LEU A 44 -7.12 -2.09 -11.55
CA LEU A 44 -6.59 -3.45 -11.42
C LEU A 44 -6.15 -3.65 -9.96
N HIS A 45 -7.15 -3.94 -9.12
CA HIS A 45 -7.06 -3.74 -7.67
C HIS A 45 -7.84 -4.81 -6.88
N SER A 46 -7.42 -6.06 -7.05
CA SER A 46 -8.08 -7.29 -6.56
C SER A 46 -7.45 -7.86 -5.28
N TRP A 47 -8.30 -8.28 -4.35
CA TRP A 47 -7.93 -8.71 -3.00
C TRP A 47 -8.68 -9.97 -2.59
N GLU A 48 -8.02 -10.87 -1.87
CA GLU A 48 -8.61 -12.14 -1.42
C GLU A 48 -8.96 -12.11 0.08
N PRO A 49 -10.22 -12.37 0.47
CA PRO A 49 -10.59 -12.63 1.86
C PRO A 49 -9.83 -13.83 2.45
N ALA A 50 -8.96 -13.55 3.42
CA ALA A 50 -8.03 -14.52 3.96
C ALA A 50 -8.35 -14.82 5.44
N THR A 51 -9.06 -15.92 5.69
CA THR A 51 -9.14 -16.48 7.04
C THR A 51 -7.79 -17.09 7.43
N SER A 52 -7.40 -17.02 8.71
CA SER A 52 -6.15 -17.60 9.21
C SER A 52 -6.21 -19.13 9.35
N THR A 53 -6.65 -19.82 8.30
CA THR A 53 -6.90 -21.26 8.26
C THR A 53 -5.95 -21.94 7.28
N ARG A 54 -5.94 -23.28 7.25
CA ARG A 54 -5.18 -24.08 6.28
C ARG A 54 -5.97 -24.41 5.01
N HIS A 55 -7.03 -23.66 4.72
CA HIS A 55 -7.92 -23.95 3.59
C HIS A 55 -7.62 -23.06 2.40
N THR A 56 -7.91 -23.56 1.20
CA THR A 56 -8.02 -22.73 -0.02
C THR A 56 -8.85 -21.48 0.25
N PRO A 57 -8.57 -20.32 -0.38
CA PRO A 57 -9.52 -19.22 -0.39
C PRO A 57 -10.78 -19.64 -1.16
N THR A 58 -11.83 -19.97 -0.40
CA THR A 58 -13.12 -20.48 -0.92
C THR A 58 -14.13 -19.38 -1.18
N GLU A 59 -13.78 -18.12 -0.96
CA GLU A 59 -14.58 -16.97 -1.37
C GLU A 59 -14.15 -16.54 -2.79
N TRP A 60 -14.77 -15.49 -3.34
CA TRP A 60 -14.24 -14.83 -4.54
C TRP A 60 -13.32 -13.68 -4.13
N PRO A 61 -12.29 -13.36 -4.92
CA PRO A 61 -11.60 -12.09 -4.77
C PRO A 61 -12.58 -10.92 -4.94
N VAL A 62 -12.25 -9.78 -4.32
CA VAL A 62 -13.10 -8.60 -4.31
C VAL A 62 -12.32 -7.31 -4.58
N THR A 63 -13.04 -6.24 -4.92
CA THR A 63 -12.51 -4.87 -4.85
C THR A 63 -12.29 -4.44 -3.39
N TRP A 64 -11.47 -3.41 -3.21
CA TRP A 64 -11.04 -2.88 -1.91
C TRP A 64 -12.14 -2.18 -1.09
N PHE A 65 -13.31 -1.92 -1.68
CA PHE A 65 -14.33 -1.00 -1.17
C PHE A 65 -15.21 -1.64 -0.08
N THR A 66 -14.82 -1.54 1.19
CA THR A 66 -15.63 -2.05 2.30
C THR A 66 -16.71 -1.07 2.77
N PRO A 67 -17.93 -1.53 3.14
CA PRO A 67 -18.39 -2.92 3.17
C PRO A 67 -19.00 -3.43 1.84
N SER A 68 -19.21 -2.56 0.84
CA SER A 68 -19.94 -2.89 -0.40
C SER A 68 -19.02 -3.40 -1.52
N SER A 69 -18.11 -4.33 -1.18
CA SER A 69 -17.07 -4.78 -2.09
C SER A 69 -17.65 -5.56 -3.28
N GLN A 70 -16.97 -5.48 -4.42
CA GLN A 70 -17.48 -6.02 -5.69
C GLN A 70 -16.73 -7.29 -6.05
N ILE A 71 -17.46 -8.37 -6.36
CA ILE A 71 -16.88 -9.68 -6.70
C ILE A 71 -16.06 -9.59 -7.99
N LEU A 72 -14.79 -9.95 -7.90
CA LEU A 72 -13.87 -10.05 -9.03
C LEU A 72 -13.60 -11.53 -9.29
N GLY A 73 -14.62 -12.22 -9.84
CA GLY A 73 -14.58 -13.66 -10.07
C GLY A 73 -13.28 -14.09 -10.75
N TRP A 74 -12.50 -14.91 -10.05
CA TRP A 74 -11.24 -15.49 -10.49
C TRP A 74 -11.18 -16.90 -9.93
N LEU A 75 -10.97 -17.90 -10.78
CA LEU A 75 -10.88 -19.29 -10.38
C LEU A 75 -9.56 -19.93 -10.81
N GLY A 76 -9.11 -20.91 -10.04
CA GLY A 76 -7.96 -21.75 -10.35
C GLY A 76 -8.23 -23.24 -10.12
N TYR A 77 -7.90 -24.07 -11.13
CA TYR A 77 -7.87 -25.53 -11.02
C TYR A 77 -6.49 -26.11 -11.38
N ILE A 78 -6.21 -27.31 -10.88
CA ILE A 78 -5.16 -28.21 -11.34
C ILE A 78 -5.67 -29.65 -11.33
N THR A 79 -5.45 -30.40 -12.41
CA THR A 79 -5.75 -31.83 -12.50
C THR A 79 -4.43 -32.60 -12.44
N VAL A 80 -4.38 -33.62 -11.57
CA VAL A 80 -3.22 -34.51 -11.38
C VAL A 80 -3.70 -35.96 -11.46
N ASP A 81 -3.17 -36.74 -12.40
CA ASP A 81 -3.53 -38.15 -12.65
C ASP A 81 -5.04 -38.39 -12.78
N GLY A 82 -5.76 -37.42 -13.36
CA GLY A 82 -7.22 -37.43 -13.55
C GLY A 82 -8.04 -36.90 -12.37
N VAL A 83 -7.43 -36.60 -11.22
CA VAL A 83 -8.10 -35.99 -10.06
C VAL A 83 -7.96 -34.47 -10.14
N SER A 84 -9.09 -33.76 -10.18
CA SER A 84 -9.12 -32.30 -10.27
C SER A 84 -9.21 -31.64 -8.88
N TYR A 85 -8.42 -30.58 -8.70
CA TYR A 85 -8.28 -29.82 -7.46
C TYR A 85 -8.52 -28.33 -7.71
N ALA A 86 -9.18 -27.64 -6.77
CA ALA A 86 -9.45 -26.20 -6.84
C ALA A 86 -8.61 -25.44 -5.81
N TRP A 87 -7.98 -24.34 -6.25
CA TRP A 87 -7.01 -23.54 -5.47
C TRP A 87 -7.33 -22.04 -5.35
N LEU A 88 -8.41 -21.55 -5.99
CA LEU A 88 -8.97 -20.20 -5.81
C LEU A 88 -10.45 -20.18 -6.20
N GLY A 89 -11.27 -19.37 -5.52
CA GLY A 89 -12.63 -19.01 -5.95
C GLY A 89 -13.76 -19.87 -5.36
N ASP A 90 -14.97 -19.35 -5.26
CA ASP A 90 -16.15 -20.08 -4.73
C ASP A 90 -16.86 -20.95 -5.79
N ASP A 91 -16.19 -21.98 -6.28
CA ASP A 91 -16.79 -22.99 -7.15
C ASP A 91 -16.87 -24.35 -6.45
N ILE A 92 -18.10 -24.86 -6.35
CA ILE A 92 -18.48 -26.11 -5.69
C ILE A 92 -18.71 -27.27 -6.69
N GLY A 93 -18.05 -27.24 -7.84
CA GLY A 93 -17.98 -28.35 -8.79
C GLY A 93 -17.29 -29.60 -8.24
N THR A 94 -17.06 -30.60 -9.08
CA THR A 94 -16.50 -31.92 -8.70
C THR A 94 -15.02 -31.91 -8.29
N ALA A 95 -14.38 -30.75 -8.21
CA ALA A 95 -12.98 -30.60 -7.82
C ALA A 95 -12.79 -30.66 -6.30
N LEU A 96 -11.74 -31.34 -5.85
CA LEU A 96 -11.35 -31.35 -4.44
C LEU A 96 -10.76 -29.98 -4.06
N ARG A 97 -11.24 -29.35 -3.00
CA ARG A 97 -10.58 -28.14 -2.46
C ARG A 97 -9.23 -28.52 -1.85
N VAL A 98 -8.16 -27.79 -2.19
CA VAL A 98 -6.85 -28.04 -1.58
C VAL A 98 -6.79 -27.49 -0.16
N ASN A 99 -5.84 -27.99 0.63
CA ASN A 99 -5.44 -27.35 1.88
C ASN A 99 -4.08 -26.67 1.67
N LEU A 100 -4.00 -25.41 2.08
CA LEU A 100 -2.77 -24.63 2.02
C LEU A 100 -1.76 -25.19 3.04
N THR A 101 -0.58 -25.55 2.55
CA THR A 101 0.56 -25.93 3.38
C THR A 101 1.25 -24.70 3.94
N SER A 102 1.27 -23.61 3.17
CA SER A 102 1.62 -22.26 3.62
C SER A 102 0.98 -21.20 2.73
N THR A 103 1.07 -19.95 3.17
CA THR A 103 0.88 -18.76 2.34
C THR A 103 1.92 -17.75 2.76
N THR A 104 2.56 -17.11 1.78
CA THR A 104 3.58 -16.09 2.01
C THR A 104 3.26 -14.85 1.19
N PHE A 105 3.59 -13.68 1.72
CA PHE A 105 3.45 -12.42 1.03
C PHE A 105 4.71 -11.57 1.23
N THR A 106 5.15 -10.95 0.14
CA THR A 106 6.32 -10.07 0.05
C THR A 106 5.85 -8.71 -0.47
N PRO A 107 6.70 -7.67 -0.49
CA PRO A 107 6.32 -6.35 -1.01
C PRO A 107 5.65 -6.40 -2.39
N THR A 108 6.10 -7.25 -3.31
CA THR A 108 5.57 -7.40 -4.68
C THR A 108 4.68 -8.63 -4.94
N ARG A 109 4.69 -9.66 -4.07
CA ARG A 109 4.08 -10.98 -4.37
C ARG A 109 3.22 -11.57 -3.26
N THR A 110 2.31 -12.45 -3.65
CA THR A 110 1.56 -13.33 -2.75
C THR A 110 1.63 -14.75 -3.31
N THR A 111 2.13 -15.72 -2.54
CA THR A 111 2.25 -17.12 -2.93
C THR A 111 1.40 -18.02 -2.05
N LEU A 112 0.52 -18.80 -2.67
CA LEU A 112 -0.26 -19.87 -2.06
C LEU A 112 0.46 -21.21 -2.34
N SER A 113 0.77 -21.97 -1.30
CA SER A 113 1.44 -23.28 -1.43
C SER A 113 0.52 -24.39 -0.94
N PHE A 114 0.43 -25.50 -1.67
CA PHE A 114 -0.46 -26.62 -1.35
C PHE A 114 0.00 -27.96 -1.97
N LEU A 115 -0.69 -29.04 -1.62
CA LEU A 115 -0.58 -30.34 -2.30
C LEU A 115 -1.81 -30.59 -3.18
N ALA A 116 -1.58 -30.99 -4.42
CA ALA A 116 -2.57 -31.51 -5.36
C ALA A 116 -2.24 -32.99 -5.62
N GLY A 117 -2.77 -33.87 -4.76
CA GLY A 117 -2.37 -35.28 -4.75
C GLY A 117 -0.87 -35.42 -4.48
N PRO A 118 -0.11 -36.15 -5.32
CA PRO A 118 1.35 -36.29 -5.18
C PRO A 118 2.15 -35.05 -5.62
N MET A 119 1.53 -34.02 -6.20
CA MET A 119 2.22 -32.79 -6.63
C MET A 119 2.20 -31.72 -5.54
N SER A 120 3.38 -31.21 -5.17
CA SER A 120 3.55 -29.95 -4.46
C SER A 120 3.44 -28.79 -5.45
N VAL A 121 2.65 -27.76 -5.11
CA VAL A 121 2.30 -26.66 -6.01
C VAL A 121 2.46 -25.32 -5.30
N ASN A 122 3.08 -24.37 -5.97
CA ASN A 122 3.14 -22.95 -5.60
C ASN A 122 2.43 -22.13 -6.68
N VAL A 123 1.40 -21.37 -6.29
CA VAL A 123 0.73 -20.39 -7.14
C VAL A 123 1.05 -19.00 -6.63
N THR A 124 1.59 -18.12 -7.48
CA THR A 124 2.06 -16.79 -7.11
C THR A 124 1.41 -15.70 -7.94
N PHE A 125 0.84 -14.72 -7.24
CA PHE A 125 0.39 -13.45 -7.79
C PHE A 125 1.55 -12.46 -7.66
N LEU A 126 1.97 -11.85 -8.78
CA LEU A 126 3.02 -10.85 -8.85
C LEU A 126 2.45 -9.57 -9.47
N SER A 127 2.41 -8.49 -8.70
CA SER A 127 2.13 -7.14 -9.20
C SER A 127 3.44 -6.36 -9.26
N PRO A 128 4.03 -6.13 -10.45
CA PRO A 128 5.36 -5.54 -10.55
C PRO A 128 5.42 -4.09 -10.06
N ILE A 129 6.56 -3.74 -9.46
CA ILE A 129 6.95 -2.38 -9.11
C ILE A 129 8.31 -2.14 -9.78
N GLU A 130 8.35 -1.19 -10.71
CA GLU A 130 9.33 -1.16 -11.80
C GLU A 130 10.24 0.06 -11.67
N VAL A 131 11.19 -0.07 -10.75
CA VAL A 131 12.05 1.01 -10.24
C VAL A 131 12.96 1.58 -11.34
N ASN A 132 12.88 2.89 -11.56
CA ASN A 132 13.47 3.68 -12.65
C ASN A 132 12.98 3.34 -14.08
N ASP A 133 11.95 2.51 -14.28
CA ASP A 133 11.36 2.23 -15.60
C ASP A 133 9.94 2.81 -15.72
N ARG A 134 9.86 4.06 -16.20
CA ARG A 134 8.59 4.76 -16.44
C ARG A 134 7.67 4.05 -17.46
N VAL A 135 8.20 3.25 -18.39
CA VAL A 135 7.37 2.48 -19.33
C VAL A 135 6.69 1.35 -18.56
N ARG A 136 7.47 0.42 -17.99
CA ARG A 136 6.97 -0.75 -17.27
C ARG A 136 6.12 -0.36 -16.05
N GLN A 137 6.51 0.68 -15.31
CA GLN A 137 5.75 1.17 -14.15
C GLN A 137 4.35 1.70 -14.53
N SER A 138 4.13 2.08 -15.81
CA SER A 138 2.83 2.55 -16.29
C SER A 138 1.94 1.46 -16.93
N ILE A 139 2.44 0.24 -17.16
CA ILE A 139 1.65 -0.87 -17.72
C ILE A 139 0.72 -1.43 -16.61
N PRO A 140 -0.62 -1.35 -16.74
CA PRO A 140 -1.56 -1.74 -15.70
C PRO A 140 -1.85 -3.25 -15.76
N PHE A 141 -0.80 -4.07 -15.69
CA PHE A 141 -0.86 -5.54 -15.78
C PHE A 141 -0.15 -6.21 -14.60
N SER A 142 -0.63 -7.40 -14.23
CA SER A 142 -0.13 -8.25 -13.15
C SER A 142 0.04 -9.69 -13.68
N TYR A 143 0.97 -10.45 -13.12
CA TYR A 143 1.14 -11.87 -13.44
C TYR A 143 0.48 -12.77 -12.38
N LEU A 144 -0.02 -13.91 -12.86
CA LEU A 144 -0.34 -15.10 -12.06
C LEU A 144 0.55 -16.22 -12.61
N TYR A 145 1.32 -16.90 -11.78
CA TYR A 145 2.15 -18.02 -12.22
C TYR A 145 2.12 -19.23 -11.29
N LEU A 146 2.30 -20.42 -11.86
CA LEU A 146 2.25 -21.71 -11.17
C LEU A 146 3.56 -22.48 -11.40
N GLU A 147 4.14 -22.96 -10.31
CA GLU A 147 5.30 -23.88 -10.28
C GLU A 147 4.89 -25.15 -9.52
N ALA A 148 5.25 -26.33 -10.02
CA ALA A 148 4.86 -27.60 -9.41
C ALA A 148 5.97 -28.66 -9.48
N SER A 149 6.04 -29.53 -8.47
CA SER A 149 6.99 -30.65 -8.38
C SER A 149 6.39 -31.85 -7.65
N SER A 150 6.70 -33.07 -8.12
CA SER A 150 6.33 -34.32 -7.45
C SER A 150 6.95 -34.38 -6.04
N SER A 151 6.16 -34.89 -5.08
CA SER A 151 6.57 -35.12 -3.70
C SER A 151 6.96 -36.58 -3.41
N ASP A 152 6.60 -37.52 -4.29
CA ASP A 152 6.94 -38.95 -4.22
C ASP A 152 8.11 -39.37 -5.14
N GLY A 153 8.61 -38.43 -5.95
CA GLY A 153 9.68 -38.64 -6.92
C GLY A 153 9.24 -39.26 -8.25
N GLN A 154 7.94 -39.47 -8.50
CA GLN A 154 7.40 -40.03 -9.74
C GLN A 154 7.06 -38.94 -10.78
N SER A 155 6.40 -39.34 -11.87
CA SER A 155 5.98 -38.45 -12.96
C SER A 155 4.47 -38.57 -13.13
N HIS A 156 3.76 -37.46 -13.06
CA HIS A 156 2.30 -37.41 -12.99
C HIS A 156 1.74 -36.66 -14.18
N ASN A 157 0.55 -37.05 -14.65
CA ASN A 157 -0.14 -36.32 -15.69
C ASN A 157 -0.76 -35.05 -15.11
N VAL A 158 -0.24 -33.89 -15.49
CA VAL A 158 -0.67 -32.59 -14.93
C VAL A 158 -1.28 -31.71 -16.03
N SER A 159 -2.42 -31.10 -15.73
CA SER A 159 -3.00 -30.00 -16.51
C SER A 159 -3.51 -28.90 -15.57
N VAL A 160 -3.37 -27.64 -15.95
CA VAL A 160 -3.70 -26.47 -15.12
C VAL A 160 -4.66 -25.52 -15.84
N TYR A 161 -5.50 -24.82 -15.09
CA TYR A 161 -6.52 -23.91 -15.62
C TYR A 161 -6.72 -22.71 -14.69
N SER A 162 -7.02 -21.56 -15.28
CA SER A 162 -7.59 -20.43 -14.55
C SER A 162 -8.53 -19.62 -15.46
N ASP A 163 -9.58 -19.06 -14.87
CA ASP A 163 -10.50 -18.11 -15.52
C ASP A 163 -10.71 -16.85 -14.69
N ILE A 164 -11.06 -15.76 -15.36
CA ILE A 164 -11.65 -14.56 -14.73
C ILE A 164 -13.02 -14.27 -15.36
N SER A 165 -13.94 -13.69 -14.58
CA SER A 165 -15.31 -13.40 -15.01
C SER A 165 -15.46 -12.05 -15.72
N GLY A 166 -16.61 -11.83 -16.37
CA GLY A 166 -17.02 -10.54 -16.93
C GLY A 166 -17.08 -9.39 -15.91
N GLU A 167 -17.10 -9.68 -14.62
CA GLU A 167 -17.35 -8.74 -13.52
C GLU A 167 -16.23 -7.72 -13.31
N TRP A 168 -15.02 -8.04 -13.73
CA TRP A 168 -13.90 -7.11 -13.73
C TRP A 168 -14.15 -5.88 -14.62
N ASN A 169 -15.11 -5.93 -15.56
CA ASN A 169 -15.36 -4.85 -16.52
C ASN A 169 -16.11 -3.63 -15.97
N SER A 170 -17.02 -3.79 -14.99
CA SER A 170 -17.81 -2.69 -14.43
C SER A 170 -18.59 -3.07 -13.17
N GLY A 171 -18.75 -2.11 -12.24
CA GLY A 171 -19.56 -2.24 -11.03
C GLY A 171 -21.04 -2.56 -11.28
N ASP A 172 -21.60 -2.12 -12.42
CA ASP A 172 -22.95 -2.49 -12.81
C ASP A 172 -22.95 -3.84 -13.55
N ARG A 173 -23.29 -4.90 -12.82
CA ARG A 173 -23.39 -6.28 -13.32
C ARG A 173 -24.53 -6.50 -14.34
N SER A 174 -25.38 -5.50 -14.60
CA SER A 174 -26.39 -5.54 -15.68
C SER A 174 -25.85 -5.08 -17.04
N GLN A 175 -24.71 -4.40 -17.09
CA GLN A 175 -24.12 -3.91 -18.34
C GLN A 175 -23.74 -5.04 -19.30
N GLN A 176 -24.03 -4.83 -20.59
CA GLN A 176 -23.61 -5.73 -21.66
C GLN A 176 -22.14 -5.53 -21.98
N ILE A 177 -21.40 -6.64 -22.10
CA ILE A 177 -20.00 -6.66 -22.55
C ILE A 177 -19.86 -7.35 -23.92
N ASN A 178 -18.97 -6.80 -24.73
CA ASN A 178 -18.39 -7.47 -25.88
C ASN A 178 -17.11 -8.20 -25.45
N TRP A 179 -16.71 -9.23 -26.19
CA TRP A 179 -15.43 -9.91 -25.98
C TRP A 179 -14.85 -10.47 -27.28
N LYS A 180 -13.55 -10.72 -27.29
CA LYS A 180 -12.82 -11.41 -28.35
C LYS A 180 -11.74 -12.31 -27.74
N THR A 181 -11.41 -13.40 -28.44
CA THR A 181 -10.12 -14.08 -28.26
C THR A 181 -9.26 -13.71 -29.45
N ASN A 182 -8.00 -13.33 -29.22
CA ASN A 182 -6.97 -13.32 -30.25
C ASN A 182 -5.96 -14.45 -29.99
N THR A 183 -5.49 -15.08 -31.05
CA THR A 183 -4.55 -16.21 -30.99
C THR A 183 -3.50 -16.02 -32.06
N THR A 184 -2.25 -15.80 -31.62
CA THR A 184 -1.07 -15.62 -32.48
C THR A 184 -0.15 -16.84 -32.38
N ALA A 185 1.03 -16.79 -33.02
CA ALA A 185 2.07 -17.80 -32.81
C ALA A 185 2.76 -17.68 -31.44
N GLU A 186 2.63 -16.53 -30.76
CA GLU A 186 3.37 -16.17 -29.54
C GLU A 186 2.49 -16.19 -28.29
N SER A 187 1.21 -15.80 -28.42
CA SER A 187 0.26 -15.66 -27.32
C SER A 187 -1.17 -15.98 -27.72
N VAL A 188 -1.98 -16.36 -26.73
CA VAL A 188 -3.43 -16.33 -26.77
C VAL A 188 -3.90 -15.36 -25.69
N TYR A 189 -4.85 -14.50 -26.02
CA TYR A 189 -5.48 -13.65 -25.04
C TYR A 189 -6.96 -13.43 -25.31
N HIS A 190 -7.72 -13.42 -24.22
CA HIS A 190 -9.07 -12.90 -24.18
C HIS A 190 -9.01 -11.40 -23.91
N SER A 191 -9.96 -10.66 -24.46
CA SER A 191 -10.22 -9.29 -24.06
C SER A 191 -11.70 -8.97 -24.09
N ALA A 192 -12.14 -8.11 -23.17
CA ALA A 192 -13.54 -7.74 -23.00
C ALA A 192 -13.67 -6.26 -22.62
N ASN A 193 -14.80 -5.65 -22.99
CA ASN A 193 -15.13 -4.27 -22.70
C ASN A 193 -16.66 -4.07 -22.69
N LEU A 194 -17.16 -3.04 -22.00
CA LEU A 194 -18.58 -2.67 -22.08
C LEU A 194 -18.98 -2.33 -23.53
N VAL A 195 -20.22 -2.65 -23.90
CA VAL A 195 -20.84 -2.20 -25.17
C VAL A 195 -21.03 -0.68 -25.14
N GLN A 196 -21.61 -0.18 -24.05
CA GLN A 196 -21.71 1.25 -23.78
C GLN A 196 -20.57 1.64 -22.84
N GLN A 197 -19.48 2.14 -23.41
CA GLN A 197 -18.41 2.74 -22.63
C GLN A 197 -18.73 4.20 -22.30
N MET A 198 -18.57 4.59 -21.04
CA MET A 198 -18.75 5.95 -20.53
C MET A 198 -17.40 6.46 -20.00
N PRO A 199 -16.58 7.13 -20.84
CA PRO A 199 -15.29 7.64 -20.43
C PRO A 199 -15.35 8.51 -19.17
N PHE A 200 -14.41 8.23 -18.27
CA PHE A 200 -14.25 8.94 -17.01
C PHE A 200 -15.44 8.85 -16.04
N GLN A 201 -16.20 7.76 -16.08
CA GLN A 201 -17.23 7.44 -15.07
C GLN A 201 -16.86 6.18 -14.29
N GLU A 202 -17.30 6.12 -13.04
CA GLU A 202 -17.15 4.95 -12.16
C GLU A 202 -18.51 4.41 -11.73
N THR A 203 -18.54 3.14 -11.34
CA THR A 203 -19.64 2.52 -10.59
C THR A 203 -19.02 1.52 -9.62
N SER A 204 -19.34 1.63 -8.34
CA SER A 204 -18.80 0.77 -7.26
C SER A 204 -17.28 0.63 -7.29
N GLU A 205 -16.57 1.76 -7.44
CA GLU A 205 -15.09 1.87 -7.55
C GLU A 205 -14.46 1.18 -8.79
N GLN A 206 -15.25 0.69 -9.74
CA GLN A 206 -14.79 0.19 -11.04
C GLN A 206 -15.11 1.19 -12.15
N ALA A 207 -14.24 1.29 -13.16
CA ALA A 207 -14.46 2.12 -14.34
C ALA A 207 -15.68 1.65 -15.17
N VAL A 208 -16.31 2.58 -15.90
CA VAL A 208 -17.37 2.31 -16.89
C VAL A 208 -16.82 2.43 -18.33
N TRP A 209 -15.49 2.36 -18.49
CA TRP A 209 -14.80 2.29 -19.78
C TRP A 209 -13.40 1.67 -19.61
N GLY A 210 -12.85 1.17 -20.71
CA GLY A 210 -11.61 0.40 -20.74
C GLY A 210 -11.80 -1.02 -21.24
N THR A 211 -10.69 -1.75 -21.30
CA THR A 211 -10.63 -3.13 -21.79
C THR A 211 -9.87 -4.00 -20.80
N LEU A 212 -10.53 -5.08 -20.37
CA LEU A 212 -9.95 -6.20 -19.62
C LEU A 212 -9.17 -7.10 -20.57
N TYR A 213 -8.02 -7.62 -20.11
CA TYR A 213 -7.21 -8.61 -20.83
C TYR A 213 -6.87 -9.79 -19.92
N TYR A 214 -6.92 -11.01 -20.47
CA TYR A 214 -6.41 -12.22 -19.83
C TYR A 214 -5.64 -13.07 -20.84
N ALA A 215 -4.36 -13.31 -20.59
CA ALA A 215 -3.40 -13.77 -21.60
C ALA A 215 -2.44 -14.86 -21.13
N MET A 216 -1.95 -15.68 -22.06
CA MET A 216 -0.90 -16.68 -21.86
C MET A 216 -0.07 -16.83 -23.13
N LYS A 217 1.21 -17.23 -23.00
CA LYS A 217 2.04 -17.59 -24.16
C LYS A 217 1.56 -18.86 -24.83
N MET A 218 1.45 -18.86 -26.16
CA MET A 218 1.16 -20.08 -26.91
C MET A 218 2.33 -21.07 -26.78
N ASN A 219 2.01 -22.25 -26.29
CA ASN A 219 2.91 -23.38 -26.09
C ASN A 219 2.13 -24.68 -26.37
N THR A 220 2.84 -25.80 -26.49
CA THR A 220 2.20 -27.12 -26.53
C THR A 220 1.28 -27.30 -25.33
N GLY A 221 0.07 -27.80 -25.59
CA GLY A 221 -0.95 -28.07 -24.58
C GLY A 221 -1.77 -26.85 -24.12
N VAL A 222 -1.48 -25.63 -24.60
CA VAL A 222 -2.30 -24.45 -24.30
C VAL A 222 -3.64 -24.53 -25.03
N THR A 223 -4.73 -24.32 -24.30
CA THR A 223 -6.11 -24.30 -24.81
C THR A 223 -6.90 -23.19 -24.12
N HIS A 224 -7.91 -22.64 -24.78
CA HIS A 224 -8.65 -21.47 -24.32
C HIS A 224 -10.16 -21.65 -24.51
N LYS A 225 -10.98 -20.86 -23.80
CA LYS A 225 -12.43 -20.82 -24.00
C LYS A 225 -13.06 -19.55 -23.43
N ILE A 226 -13.98 -18.95 -24.18
CA ILE A 226 -14.94 -17.99 -23.64
C ILE A 226 -16.34 -18.63 -23.71
N ASN A 227 -16.99 -18.80 -22.56
CA ASN A 227 -18.41 -19.18 -22.47
C ASN A 227 -18.97 -18.80 -21.09
N ALA A 228 -20.15 -19.30 -20.72
CA ALA A 228 -20.58 -19.30 -19.33
C ALA A 228 -19.59 -20.07 -18.44
N ASP A 229 -19.45 -19.60 -17.21
CA ASP A 229 -18.74 -20.22 -16.08
C ASP A 229 -18.92 -21.74 -16.01
N ASN A 230 -20.17 -22.21 -15.90
CA ASN A 230 -20.48 -23.62 -15.67
C ASN A 230 -20.08 -24.50 -16.86
N ILE A 231 -20.26 -24.04 -18.09
CA ILE A 231 -19.85 -24.72 -19.32
C ILE A 231 -18.32 -24.77 -19.43
N THR A 232 -17.65 -23.67 -19.11
CA THR A 232 -16.19 -23.53 -19.27
C THR A 232 -15.43 -24.38 -18.25
N ARG A 233 -15.86 -24.33 -17.00
CA ARG A 233 -15.28 -25.10 -15.90
C ARG A 233 -15.57 -26.59 -16.03
N THR A 234 -16.81 -26.97 -16.38
CA THR A 234 -17.17 -28.38 -16.64
C THR A 234 -16.37 -28.96 -17.81
N GLN A 235 -16.12 -28.19 -18.88
CA GLN A 235 -15.27 -28.59 -20.00
C GLN A 235 -13.85 -28.94 -19.53
N PHE A 236 -13.21 -28.09 -18.71
CA PHE A 236 -11.89 -28.40 -18.15
C PHE A 236 -11.94 -29.60 -17.19
N LEU A 237 -12.85 -29.59 -16.20
CA LEU A 237 -12.95 -30.64 -15.18
C LEU A 237 -13.20 -32.05 -15.77
N SER A 238 -13.83 -32.14 -16.95
CA SER A 238 -14.12 -33.42 -17.61
C SER A 238 -12.99 -33.90 -18.55
N ASN A 239 -12.11 -33.01 -19.04
CA ASN A 239 -11.18 -33.30 -20.14
C ASN A 239 -9.72 -32.86 -19.88
N GLY A 240 -9.43 -32.18 -18.77
CA GLY A 240 -8.13 -31.53 -18.50
C GLY A 240 -7.75 -30.42 -19.50
N THR A 241 -8.66 -30.05 -20.40
CA THR A 241 -8.40 -29.22 -21.58
C THR A 241 -9.64 -28.45 -22.03
N LEU A 242 -9.44 -27.33 -22.73
CA LEU A 242 -10.49 -26.50 -23.31
C LEU A 242 -10.62 -26.76 -24.82
N ASP A 243 -11.79 -26.45 -25.37
CA ASP A 243 -12.20 -26.78 -26.75
C ASP A 243 -11.85 -25.71 -27.80
N ASN A 244 -11.12 -24.66 -27.41
CA ASN A 244 -10.72 -23.53 -28.25
C ASN A 244 -11.91 -22.80 -28.89
N GLN A 245 -13.06 -22.77 -28.21
CA GLN A 245 -14.27 -22.07 -28.67
C GLN A 245 -14.48 -20.74 -27.96
N THR A 246 -14.89 -19.73 -28.73
CA THR A 246 -15.37 -18.44 -28.22
C THR A 246 -16.88 -18.33 -28.45
N ASP A 247 -17.64 -18.13 -27.39
CA ASP A 247 -19.09 -17.88 -27.43
C ASP A 247 -19.40 -16.60 -28.23
N PRO A 248 -20.19 -16.64 -29.32
CA PRO A 248 -20.54 -15.44 -30.08
C PRO A 248 -21.69 -14.63 -29.44
N GLN A 249 -22.32 -15.10 -28.35
CA GLN A 249 -23.50 -14.46 -27.76
C GLN A 249 -23.16 -13.48 -26.64
N PHE A 250 -22.76 -12.26 -27.03
CA PHE A 250 -22.58 -11.11 -26.15
C PHE A 250 -23.83 -10.82 -25.31
N ARG A 251 -23.64 -10.52 -24.02
CA ARG A 251 -24.73 -10.38 -23.03
C ARG A 251 -24.30 -9.59 -21.79
N ALA A 252 -25.26 -9.31 -20.91
CA ALA A 252 -25.03 -8.71 -19.60
C ALA A 252 -24.06 -9.56 -18.75
N ILE A 253 -23.19 -8.90 -17.98
CA ILE A 253 -22.18 -9.55 -17.11
C ILE A 253 -22.79 -10.66 -16.23
N SER A 254 -23.94 -10.38 -15.59
CA SER A 254 -24.68 -11.32 -14.73
C SER A 254 -25.53 -12.38 -15.44
N ASN A 255 -25.70 -12.28 -16.77
CA ASN A 255 -26.49 -13.26 -17.53
C ASN A 255 -25.59 -14.43 -17.96
N ARG A 256 -25.69 -15.59 -17.27
CA ARG A 256 -24.82 -16.77 -17.49
C ARG A 256 -23.35 -16.34 -17.47
N PHE A 257 -22.88 -15.90 -16.31
CA PHE A 257 -21.58 -15.26 -16.06
C PHE A 257 -20.52 -15.71 -17.05
N VAL A 258 -20.16 -14.82 -17.98
CA VAL A 258 -19.14 -15.14 -18.97
C VAL A 258 -17.78 -15.16 -18.29
N VAL A 259 -16.97 -16.16 -18.60
CA VAL A 259 -15.59 -16.31 -18.09
C VAL A 259 -14.60 -16.46 -19.23
N PHE A 260 -13.37 -16.04 -18.97
CA PHE A 260 -12.25 -15.99 -19.90
C PHE A 260 -11.20 -17.03 -19.46
N GLY A 261 -11.43 -18.29 -19.84
CA GLY A 261 -10.67 -19.44 -19.32
C GLY A 261 -9.49 -19.82 -20.21
N ILE A 262 -8.30 -19.94 -19.61
CA ILE A 262 -7.09 -20.43 -20.28
C ILE A 262 -6.50 -21.59 -19.47
N ALA A 263 -6.22 -22.71 -20.16
CA ALA A 263 -5.62 -23.91 -19.61
C ALA A 263 -4.32 -24.28 -20.33
N GLN A 264 -3.44 -24.99 -19.63
CA GLN A 264 -2.30 -25.69 -20.24
C GLN A 264 -2.22 -27.13 -19.74
N SER A 265 -2.21 -28.09 -20.66
CA SER A 265 -1.79 -29.46 -20.36
C SER A 265 -0.26 -29.55 -20.38
N LEU A 266 0.32 -30.02 -19.28
CA LEU A 266 1.77 -30.17 -19.11
C LEU A 266 2.23 -31.61 -19.44
N GLY A 267 1.29 -32.55 -19.53
CA GLY A 267 1.57 -33.96 -19.73
C GLY A 267 2.21 -34.60 -18.50
N ASN A 268 3.02 -35.64 -18.71
CA ASN A 268 3.64 -36.40 -17.63
C ASN A 268 4.91 -35.71 -17.13
N ILE A 269 4.85 -35.03 -15.99
CA ILE A 269 5.96 -34.26 -15.41
C ILE A 269 6.38 -34.73 -14.02
N LYS A 270 7.69 -34.63 -13.73
CA LYS A 270 8.21 -34.63 -12.35
C LYS A 270 8.25 -33.23 -11.74
N ALA A 271 8.44 -32.21 -12.58
CA ALA A 271 8.37 -30.80 -12.20
C ALA A 271 8.11 -29.92 -13.42
N THR A 272 7.59 -28.71 -13.19
CA THR A 272 7.47 -27.65 -14.21
C THR A 272 8.86 -27.19 -14.66
N SER A 273 9.20 -27.36 -15.95
CA SER A 273 10.50 -26.97 -16.51
C SER A 273 10.67 -25.45 -16.66
N LYS A 274 9.55 -24.73 -16.72
CA LYS A 274 9.39 -23.27 -16.55
C LYS A 274 8.06 -23.03 -15.83
N PRO A 275 7.86 -21.91 -15.13
CA PRO A 275 6.54 -21.56 -14.58
C PRO A 275 5.48 -21.49 -15.69
N VAL A 276 4.26 -21.93 -15.38
CA VAL A 276 3.08 -21.63 -16.21
C VAL A 276 2.63 -20.22 -15.86
N VAL A 277 2.39 -19.34 -16.84
CA VAL A 277 2.16 -17.91 -16.62
C VAL A 277 0.91 -17.42 -17.34
N TRP A 278 0.00 -16.83 -16.57
CA TRP A 278 -1.08 -15.98 -17.05
C TRP A 278 -0.73 -14.51 -16.76
N ALA A 279 -1.17 -13.60 -17.63
CA ALA A 279 -1.16 -12.17 -17.39
C ALA A 279 -2.60 -11.63 -17.35
N ILE A 280 -2.89 -10.76 -16.39
CA ILE A 280 -4.15 -10.02 -16.26
C ILE A 280 -3.88 -8.53 -16.38
N GLY A 281 -4.70 -7.81 -17.13
CA GLY A 281 -4.56 -6.37 -17.34
C GLY A 281 -5.89 -5.64 -17.46
N TYR A 282 -5.95 -4.39 -17.02
CA TYR A 282 -7.10 -3.51 -17.28
C TYR A 282 -6.61 -2.11 -17.66
N THR A 283 -6.84 -1.71 -18.90
CA THR A 283 -6.35 -0.44 -19.46
C THR A 283 -7.48 0.40 -20.05
N ARG A 284 -7.23 1.71 -20.14
CA ARG A 284 -8.18 2.74 -20.60
C ARG A 284 -7.50 3.65 -21.61
N ASP A 285 -8.29 4.18 -22.53
CA ASP A 285 -7.84 5.10 -23.57
C ASP A 285 -8.98 6.11 -23.87
N PRO A 286 -8.88 7.37 -23.40
CA PRO A 286 -7.89 7.92 -22.48
C PRO A 286 -8.02 7.35 -21.05
N ALA A 287 -6.99 7.54 -20.22
CA ALA A 287 -6.87 6.96 -18.88
C ALA A 287 -7.66 7.72 -17.81
N LEU A 288 -7.59 9.05 -17.84
CA LEU A 288 -8.26 9.99 -16.94
C LEU A 288 -8.33 11.37 -17.60
N GLN A 289 -9.12 12.28 -17.04
CA GLN A 289 -9.23 13.66 -17.53
C GLN A 289 -8.75 14.67 -16.49
N TYR A 290 -7.97 15.65 -16.96
CA TYR A 290 -7.41 16.73 -16.16
C TYR A 290 -7.81 18.08 -16.74
N THR A 291 -8.38 18.96 -15.91
CA THR A 291 -8.77 20.31 -16.32
C THR A 291 -8.04 21.31 -15.41
N ASP A 292 -7.23 22.18 -15.99
CA ASP A 292 -6.54 23.25 -15.24
C ASP A 292 -7.37 24.55 -15.17
N LEU A 293 -6.82 25.60 -14.54
CA LEU A 293 -7.51 26.88 -14.32
C LEU A 293 -7.78 27.71 -15.59
N SER A 294 -7.41 27.22 -16.78
CA SER A 294 -7.90 27.74 -18.07
C SER A 294 -9.28 27.19 -18.45
N ASN A 295 -9.78 26.17 -17.73
CA ASN A 295 -10.96 25.35 -18.07
C ASN A 295 -10.82 24.58 -19.40
N VAL A 296 -9.59 24.28 -19.83
CA VAL A 296 -9.32 23.36 -20.93
C VAL A 296 -9.23 21.92 -20.40
N GLU A 297 -10.17 21.07 -20.80
CA GLU A 297 -10.10 19.61 -20.56
C GLU A 297 -8.90 19.01 -21.31
N GLN A 298 -8.08 18.23 -20.61
CA GLN A 298 -6.90 17.54 -21.13
C GLN A 298 -7.03 16.04 -20.84
N ASP A 299 -7.29 15.27 -21.88
CA ASP A 299 -7.29 13.81 -21.82
C ASP A 299 -5.84 13.31 -21.58
N ARG A 300 -5.66 12.47 -20.56
CA ARG A 300 -4.37 11.90 -20.18
C ARG A 300 -4.31 10.42 -20.56
N PHE A 301 -3.21 9.99 -21.16
CA PHE A 301 -3.02 8.64 -21.68
C PHE A 301 -1.97 7.90 -20.87
N LEU A 302 -2.14 6.60 -20.58
CA LEU A 302 -1.14 5.83 -19.82
C LEU A 302 0.21 5.85 -20.55
N TYR A 303 1.31 6.10 -19.82
CA TYR A 303 2.60 6.46 -20.40
C TYR A 303 3.13 5.44 -21.42
N TYR A 304 2.93 4.13 -21.16
CA TYR A 304 3.31 3.05 -22.07
C TYR A 304 2.69 3.17 -23.47
N LYS A 305 1.57 3.88 -23.65
CA LYS A 305 0.90 4.03 -24.96
C LYS A 305 1.81 4.67 -26.03
N ALA A 306 2.86 5.39 -25.63
CA ALA A 306 3.88 5.91 -26.55
C ALA A 306 4.87 4.85 -27.07
N ASN A 307 4.88 3.64 -26.50
CA ASN A 307 5.85 2.57 -26.78
C ASN A 307 5.27 1.38 -27.57
N TYR A 308 3.95 1.18 -27.57
CA TYR A 308 3.30 0.03 -28.21
C TYR A 308 2.17 0.47 -29.15
N SER A 309 2.21 0.03 -30.40
CA SER A 309 1.23 0.39 -31.44
C SER A 309 0.02 -0.56 -31.54
N SER A 310 0.04 -1.69 -30.81
CA SER A 310 -1.07 -2.64 -30.74
C SER A 310 -1.11 -3.38 -29.40
N ASP A 311 -2.27 -3.97 -29.07
CA ASP A 311 -2.42 -4.85 -27.91
C ASP A 311 -1.49 -6.06 -27.99
N ASP A 312 -1.32 -6.64 -29.19
CA ASP A 312 -0.46 -7.81 -29.42
C ASP A 312 0.97 -7.56 -28.95
N LEU A 313 1.56 -6.42 -29.34
CA LEU A 313 2.93 -6.06 -28.96
C LEU A 313 3.07 -5.83 -27.45
N LEU A 314 2.06 -5.21 -26.81
CA LEU A 314 2.03 -5.01 -25.37
C LEU A 314 1.98 -6.33 -24.61
N ILE A 315 1.08 -7.23 -25.02
CA ILE A 315 0.81 -8.50 -24.35
C ILE A 315 1.98 -9.46 -24.54
N ASN A 316 2.58 -9.51 -25.73
CA ASN A 316 3.71 -10.38 -26.01
C ASN A 316 4.97 -9.91 -25.26
N ASP A 317 5.30 -8.61 -25.29
CA ASP A 317 6.44 -8.05 -24.54
C ASP A 317 6.29 -8.21 -23.02
N PHE A 318 5.08 -8.00 -22.47
CA PHE A 318 4.82 -8.26 -21.05
C PHE A 318 5.00 -9.75 -20.70
N LEU A 319 4.48 -10.66 -21.52
CA LEU A 319 4.67 -12.10 -21.33
C LEU A 319 6.12 -12.55 -21.57
N ASP A 320 6.91 -11.84 -22.39
CA ASP A 320 8.35 -12.05 -22.61
C ASP A 320 9.21 -11.53 -21.47
N ASP A 321 8.86 -10.40 -20.88
CA ASP A 321 9.62 -9.79 -19.79
C ASP A 321 9.39 -10.50 -18.44
N PHE A 322 8.41 -11.40 -18.30
CA PHE A 322 8.12 -12.14 -17.05
C PHE A 322 9.35 -12.66 -16.28
N PRO A 323 10.36 -13.32 -16.90
CA PRO A 323 11.54 -13.80 -16.17
C PRO A 323 12.38 -12.64 -15.59
N ASN A 324 12.43 -11.51 -16.29
CA ASN A 324 13.10 -10.29 -15.83
C ASN A 324 12.26 -9.59 -14.76
N ALA A 325 10.94 -9.51 -14.92
CA ALA A 325 10.02 -8.93 -13.95
C ALA A 325 10.06 -9.70 -12.62
N ARG A 326 10.12 -11.04 -12.67
CA ARG A 326 10.37 -11.89 -11.49
C ARG A 326 11.72 -11.55 -10.86
N LEU A 327 12.80 -11.44 -11.65
CA LEU A 327 14.13 -11.10 -11.13
C LEU A 327 14.18 -9.70 -10.48
N ARG A 328 13.53 -8.68 -11.07
CA ARG A 328 13.44 -7.32 -10.51
C ARG A 328 12.60 -7.31 -9.23
N ALA A 329 11.50 -8.07 -9.20
CA ALA A 329 10.69 -8.28 -8.00
C ALA A 329 11.45 -9.00 -6.87
N ASP A 330 12.20 -10.07 -7.19
CA ASP A 330 13.08 -10.76 -6.24
C ASP A 330 14.15 -9.82 -5.66
N GLN A 331 14.75 -8.96 -6.48
CA GLN A 331 15.73 -7.96 -6.03
C GLN A 331 15.11 -6.87 -5.14
N LEU A 332 13.93 -6.35 -5.51
CA LEU A 332 13.23 -5.32 -4.75
C LEU A 332 12.71 -5.86 -3.41
N ASP A 333 12.08 -7.03 -3.42
CA ASP A 333 11.65 -7.74 -2.20
C ASP A 333 12.85 -7.99 -1.27
N ALA A 334 13.96 -8.51 -1.81
CA ALA A 334 15.15 -8.79 -1.02
C ALA A 334 15.74 -7.52 -0.40
N LYS A 335 15.75 -6.39 -1.11
CA LYS A 335 16.19 -5.09 -0.55
C LYS A 335 15.27 -4.64 0.59
N ILE A 336 13.98 -4.53 0.34
CA ILE A 336 12.99 -4.06 1.32
C ILE A 336 13.01 -4.94 2.57
N LEU A 337 13.02 -6.26 2.41
CA LEU A 337 13.00 -7.21 3.51
C LEU A 337 14.32 -7.25 4.30
N THR A 338 15.47 -7.04 3.66
CA THR A 338 16.77 -6.96 4.35
C THR A 338 16.85 -5.68 5.18
N ASP A 339 16.52 -4.54 4.57
CA ASP A 339 16.55 -3.24 5.23
C ASP A 339 15.54 -3.22 6.41
N ALA A 340 14.34 -3.77 6.23
CA ALA A 340 13.32 -3.83 7.28
C ALA A 340 13.67 -4.79 8.43
N ARG A 341 14.17 -6.00 8.14
CA ARG A 341 14.55 -6.98 9.18
C ARG A 341 15.74 -6.51 10.03
N SER A 342 16.52 -5.54 9.57
CA SER A 342 17.52 -4.86 10.40
C SER A 342 16.92 -4.05 11.56
N ILE A 343 15.61 -3.77 11.51
CA ILE A 343 14.84 -2.99 12.50
C ILE A 343 13.97 -3.93 13.36
N SER A 344 13.13 -4.75 12.72
CA SER A 344 12.40 -5.88 13.33
C SER A 344 11.78 -6.79 12.25
N ASN A 345 11.38 -8.01 12.62
CA ASN A 345 10.60 -8.89 11.74
C ASN A 345 9.18 -8.35 11.51
N ASP A 346 8.54 -7.87 12.57
CA ASP A 346 7.22 -7.22 12.56
C ASP A 346 7.14 -6.10 11.50
N TYR A 347 8.22 -5.31 11.37
CA TYR A 347 8.30 -4.26 10.37
C TYR A 347 8.35 -4.80 8.94
N ALA A 348 9.07 -5.90 8.72
CA ALA A 348 9.17 -6.54 7.40
C ALA A 348 7.82 -7.14 6.94
N ASP A 349 7.02 -7.69 7.86
CA ASP A 349 5.65 -8.14 7.58
C ASP A 349 4.73 -6.95 7.21
N ILE A 350 4.82 -5.81 7.93
CA ILE A 350 4.08 -4.58 7.62
C ILE A 350 4.40 -4.06 6.20
N LEU A 351 5.69 -3.97 5.84
CA LEU A 351 6.10 -3.54 4.50
C LEU A 351 5.62 -4.53 3.42
N SER A 352 5.67 -5.82 3.71
CA SER A 352 5.25 -6.87 2.76
C SER A 352 3.78 -6.76 2.36
N LEU A 353 2.91 -6.41 3.31
CA LEU A 353 1.50 -6.17 3.03
C LEU A 353 1.26 -4.81 2.34
N GLY A 354 1.88 -3.74 2.88
CA GLY A 354 1.52 -2.38 2.53
C GLY A 354 2.13 -1.81 1.26
N THR A 355 3.14 -2.44 0.66
CA THR A 355 3.87 -1.86 -0.49
C THR A 355 3.02 -1.75 -1.76
N ARG A 356 2.25 -2.78 -2.13
CA ARG A 356 1.52 -2.79 -3.42
C ARG A 356 0.43 -1.71 -3.55
N GLN A 357 -0.36 -1.50 -2.50
CA GLN A 357 -1.52 -0.58 -2.54
C GLN A 357 -1.14 0.88 -2.85
N VAL A 358 0.04 1.34 -2.42
CA VAL A 358 0.48 2.73 -2.59
C VAL A 358 0.78 3.04 -4.05
N PHE A 359 1.49 2.14 -4.76
CA PHE A 359 1.68 2.27 -6.19
C PHE A 359 0.38 2.01 -6.96
N ALA A 360 -0.45 1.07 -6.51
CA ALA A 360 -1.71 0.74 -7.17
C ALA A 360 -2.75 1.89 -7.11
N ALA A 361 -2.61 2.86 -6.21
CA ALA A 361 -3.41 4.07 -6.25
C ALA A 361 -2.98 5.11 -7.29
N THR A 362 -1.93 4.84 -8.08
CA THR A 362 -1.28 5.84 -8.95
C THR A 362 -1.16 5.42 -10.42
N GLU A 363 -1.19 6.40 -11.32
CA GLU A 363 -1.01 6.20 -12.77
C GLU A 363 -0.08 7.26 -13.38
N LEU A 364 0.91 6.81 -14.15
CA LEU A 364 1.82 7.67 -14.91
C LEU A 364 1.26 7.90 -16.33
N THR A 365 1.21 9.15 -16.77
CA THR A 365 0.50 9.55 -18.00
C THR A 365 1.28 10.53 -18.88
N LEU A 366 0.91 10.57 -20.15
CA LEU A 366 1.34 11.52 -21.17
C LEU A 366 0.14 12.36 -21.66
N GLY A 367 0.42 13.59 -22.06
CA GLY A 367 -0.48 14.40 -22.89
C GLY A 367 -0.24 14.16 -24.37
N ARG A 368 -0.94 14.92 -25.22
CA ARG A 368 -0.71 14.93 -26.68
C ARG A 368 -0.10 16.24 -27.16
N GLY A 369 0.67 16.18 -28.24
CA GLY A 369 1.12 17.34 -29.00
C GLY A 369 0.01 17.95 -29.84
N SER A 370 0.25 19.12 -30.43
CA SER A 370 -0.67 19.78 -31.37
C SER A 370 -0.84 19.03 -32.70
N ASP A 371 0.01 18.04 -32.97
CA ASP A 371 -0.08 17.07 -34.05
C ASP A 371 -0.89 15.80 -33.69
N GLY A 372 -1.36 15.69 -32.44
CA GLY A 372 -2.08 14.53 -31.91
C GLY A 372 -1.19 13.36 -31.46
N SER A 373 0.14 13.47 -31.57
CA SER A 373 1.12 12.47 -31.10
C SER A 373 1.27 12.49 -29.57
N PHE A 374 1.89 11.46 -28.98
CA PHE A 374 2.15 11.44 -27.53
C PHE A 374 3.34 12.35 -27.16
N ASN A 375 3.10 13.35 -26.31
CA ASN A 375 4.13 14.30 -25.90
C ASN A 375 4.94 13.75 -24.72
N GLN A 376 6.08 13.10 -25.01
CA GLN A 376 6.98 12.52 -23.99
C GLN A 376 7.62 13.54 -23.03
N SER A 377 7.53 14.84 -23.31
CA SER A 377 7.95 15.90 -22.35
C SER A 377 6.83 16.34 -21.42
N ASP A 378 5.56 16.03 -21.73
CA ASP A 378 4.41 16.33 -20.90
C ASP A 378 3.99 15.12 -20.05
N VAL A 379 4.86 14.76 -19.11
CA VAL A 379 4.66 13.65 -18.19
C VAL A 379 3.99 14.15 -16.90
N MET A 380 2.93 13.45 -16.46
CA MET A 380 2.22 13.72 -15.22
C MET A 380 1.81 12.40 -14.56
N MET A 381 1.92 12.31 -13.24
CA MET A 381 1.50 11.17 -12.44
C MET A 381 0.34 11.57 -11.52
N PHE A 382 -0.71 10.76 -11.53
CA PHE A 382 -1.95 11.03 -10.83
C PHE A 382 -2.18 10.00 -9.72
N MET A 383 -2.75 10.41 -8.59
CA MET A 383 -3.07 9.56 -7.44
C MET A 383 -4.56 9.66 -7.09
N LYS A 384 -5.26 8.52 -6.99
CA LYS A 384 -6.63 8.43 -6.45
C LYS A 384 -6.57 8.28 -4.92
N ASN A 385 -7.38 9.03 -4.17
CA ASN A 385 -7.48 8.91 -2.72
C ASN A 385 -8.30 7.69 -2.27
N ILE A 386 -7.80 6.50 -2.61
CA ILE A 386 -8.41 5.20 -2.25
C ILE A 386 -8.62 5.11 -0.74
N GLY A 387 -9.74 4.48 -0.34
CA GLY A 387 -10.09 4.23 1.06
C GLY A 387 -10.69 5.41 1.82
N THR A 388 -10.86 6.59 1.19
CA THR A 388 -11.30 7.82 1.88
C THR A 388 -12.34 8.63 1.09
N ASP A 389 -11.91 9.45 0.12
CA ASP A 389 -12.77 10.43 -0.55
C ASP A 389 -12.56 10.52 -2.08
N ASN A 390 -11.74 9.63 -2.65
CA ASN A 390 -11.44 9.54 -4.09
C ASN A 390 -10.86 10.80 -4.75
N ARG A 391 -10.46 11.84 -4.01
CA ARG A 391 -9.81 13.04 -4.56
C ARG A 391 -8.55 12.74 -5.35
N VAL A 392 -8.18 13.65 -6.26
CA VAL A 392 -7.03 13.49 -7.14
C VAL A 392 -5.83 14.30 -6.63
N ASN A 393 -4.68 13.64 -6.51
CA ASN A 393 -3.43 14.16 -5.92
C ASN A 393 -3.66 14.95 -4.61
N PRO A 394 -4.28 14.35 -3.56
CA PRO A 394 -4.47 15.02 -2.28
C PRO A 394 -3.11 15.21 -1.61
N VAL A 395 -2.79 16.44 -1.24
CA VAL A 395 -1.44 16.84 -0.81
C VAL A 395 -1.05 16.21 0.51
N GLU A 396 -1.99 16.04 1.44
CA GLU A 396 -1.81 15.34 2.72
C GLU A 396 -1.66 13.81 2.56
N THR A 397 -2.33 13.21 1.57
CA THR A 397 -2.17 11.79 1.22
C THR A 397 -0.83 11.54 0.54
N MET A 398 -0.44 12.43 -0.39
CA MET A 398 0.87 12.39 -1.04
C MET A 398 2.02 12.57 -0.03
N TYR A 399 1.87 13.49 0.93
CA TYR A 399 2.85 13.69 2.01
C TYR A 399 3.03 12.43 2.86
N GLN A 400 1.93 11.76 3.23
CA GLN A 400 1.99 10.48 3.93
C GLN A 400 2.63 9.38 3.06
N ALA A 401 2.34 9.33 1.75
CA ALA A 401 2.94 8.37 0.85
C ALA A 401 4.43 8.64 0.52
N TRP A 402 4.90 9.89 0.68
CA TRP A 402 6.20 10.37 0.21
C TRP A 402 7.43 9.55 0.68
N PRO A 403 7.52 9.08 1.94
CA PRO A 403 8.63 8.26 2.41
C PRO A 403 8.88 7.01 1.57
N MET A 404 7.82 6.38 1.04
CA MET A 404 7.93 5.20 0.20
C MET A 404 8.48 5.55 -1.19
N PHE A 405 7.99 6.62 -1.83
CA PHE A 405 8.53 7.09 -3.10
C PHE A 405 10.02 7.46 -2.96
N MET A 406 10.40 8.18 -1.90
CA MET A 406 11.80 8.58 -1.70
C MET A 406 12.76 7.42 -1.36
N TYR A 407 12.23 6.27 -0.93
CA TYR A 407 13.04 5.06 -0.67
C TYR A 407 13.05 4.07 -1.86
N ILE A 408 11.95 3.92 -2.59
CA ILE A 408 11.84 2.97 -3.72
C ILE A 408 12.26 3.62 -5.03
N ASP A 409 11.57 4.69 -5.46
CA ASP A 409 11.85 5.38 -6.72
C ASP A 409 11.62 6.90 -6.60
N PRO A 410 12.67 7.65 -6.22
CA PRO A 410 12.60 9.12 -6.16
C PRO A 410 12.28 9.78 -7.52
N THR A 411 12.49 9.09 -8.64
CA THR A 411 12.31 9.63 -10.01
C THR A 411 10.85 9.70 -10.44
N LEU A 412 9.92 9.37 -9.55
CA LEU A 412 8.48 9.57 -9.74
C LEU A 412 7.96 10.82 -9.00
N GLY A 413 8.76 11.42 -8.10
CA GLY A 413 8.33 12.57 -7.31
C GLY A 413 8.15 13.86 -8.11
N ASP A 414 8.92 14.06 -9.18
CA ASP A 414 8.79 15.22 -10.07
C ASP A 414 7.45 15.21 -10.81
N VAL A 415 7.11 14.09 -11.43
CA VAL A 415 5.89 13.90 -12.22
C VAL A 415 4.63 13.79 -11.36
N LEU A 416 4.74 13.39 -10.09
CA LEU A 416 3.62 13.35 -9.13
C LEU A 416 3.30 14.73 -8.52
N LEU A 417 4.29 15.63 -8.43
CA LEU A 417 4.10 17.03 -8.04
C LEU A 417 3.70 17.93 -9.22
N GLU A 418 4.13 17.64 -10.45
CA GLU A 418 3.88 18.47 -11.65
C GLU A 418 2.40 18.88 -11.84
N PRO A 419 1.37 18.03 -11.65
CA PRO A 419 -0.03 18.45 -11.78
C PRO A 419 -0.44 19.57 -10.82
N LEU A 420 -0.04 19.45 -9.55
CA LEU A 420 -0.28 20.45 -8.51
C LEU A 420 0.48 21.74 -8.80
N LEU A 421 1.77 21.63 -9.16
CA LEU A 421 2.63 22.79 -9.40
C LEU A 421 2.23 23.56 -10.67
N ARG A 422 1.88 22.85 -11.75
CA ARG A 422 1.53 23.48 -13.03
C ARG A 422 0.29 24.34 -12.95
N PHE A 423 -0.79 23.87 -12.31
CA PHE A 423 -2.02 24.66 -12.23
C PHE A 423 -1.86 25.86 -11.28
N GLN A 424 -1.14 25.70 -10.17
CA GLN A 424 -0.96 26.75 -9.16
C GLN A 424 0.04 27.83 -9.57
N ALA A 425 0.92 27.54 -10.54
CA ALA A 425 1.75 28.54 -11.21
C ALA A 425 0.97 29.41 -12.21
N SER A 426 -0.31 29.12 -12.48
CA SER A 426 -1.15 29.95 -13.34
C SER A 426 -1.49 31.30 -12.69
N PRO A 427 -1.44 32.42 -13.42
CA PRO A 427 -1.95 33.72 -12.93
C PRO A 427 -3.45 33.74 -12.58
N SER A 428 -4.20 32.66 -12.87
CA SER A 428 -5.57 32.46 -12.42
C SER A 428 -5.68 31.92 -10.98
N TYR A 429 -4.62 31.35 -10.39
CA TYR A 429 -4.61 30.93 -9.00
C TYR A 429 -4.51 32.15 -8.07
N ARG A 430 -5.34 32.19 -7.02
CA ARG A 430 -5.56 33.38 -6.18
C ARG A 430 -5.19 33.20 -4.70
N ASN A 431 -4.99 31.97 -4.24
CA ASN A 431 -4.58 31.72 -2.86
C ASN A 431 -3.07 31.99 -2.70
N SER A 432 -2.66 32.55 -1.56
CA SER A 432 -1.25 32.69 -1.18
C SER A 432 -0.62 31.40 -0.64
N TYR A 433 -1.42 30.34 -0.49
CA TYR A 433 -1.08 29.03 0.06
C TYR A 433 -1.36 27.91 -0.96
N ALA A 434 -0.75 26.75 -0.75
CA ALA A 434 -0.93 25.61 -1.63
C ALA A 434 -2.35 25.02 -1.54
N ALA A 435 -2.87 24.58 -2.69
CA ALA A 435 -4.10 23.83 -2.83
C ALA A 435 -3.99 22.46 -2.16
N LYS A 436 -5.12 21.92 -1.71
CA LYS A 436 -5.21 20.59 -1.07
C LYS A 436 -5.29 19.40 -2.04
N ASP A 437 -5.68 19.62 -3.29
CA ASP A 437 -5.85 18.59 -4.33
C ASP A 437 -5.91 19.24 -5.73
N ILE A 438 -5.97 18.44 -6.80
CA ILE A 438 -6.23 18.89 -8.17
C ILE A 438 -7.69 18.67 -8.63
N GLY A 439 -8.58 18.26 -7.72
CA GLY A 439 -9.98 17.97 -8.05
C GLY A 439 -10.66 17.00 -7.08
N SER A 440 -11.98 17.14 -6.97
CA SER A 440 -12.81 16.46 -5.97
C SER A 440 -13.09 14.98 -6.21
N GLY A 441 -12.66 14.39 -7.33
CA GLY A 441 -12.85 12.97 -7.60
C GLY A 441 -12.09 12.45 -8.82
N TYR A 442 -11.39 11.35 -8.64
CA TYR A 442 -10.87 10.52 -9.74
C TYR A 442 -12.07 9.87 -10.46
N PRO A 443 -12.07 9.69 -11.79
CA PRO A 443 -11.03 9.99 -12.78
C PRO A 443 -11.14 11.38 -13.45
N LYS A 444 -12.01 12.29 -12.97
CA LYS A 444 -12.21 13.63 -13.54
C LYS A 444 -11.67 14.73 -12.62
N SER A 445 -10.38 14.99 -12.71
CA SER A 445 -9.76 16.12 -12.01
C SER A 445 -10.12 17.46 -12.66
N GLN A 446 -10.69 18.37 -11.87
CA GLN A 446 -10.84 19.79 -12.21
C GLN A 446 -10.17 20.62 -11.12
N ALA A 447 -9.07 21.29 -11.49
CA ALA A 447 -8.29 22.13 -10.60
C ALA A 447 -9.11 23.34 -10.16
N SER A 448 -8.90 23.80 -8.93
CA SER A 448 -9.68 24.88 -8.32
C SER A 448 -8.79 25.90 -7.63
N SER A 449 -9.18 27.17 -7.73
CA SER A 449 -8.62 28.27 -6.93
C SER A 449 -9.56 28.67 -5.78
N ALA A 450 -10.48 27.79 -5.36
CA ALA A 450 -11.29 28.02 -4.18
C ALA A 450 -10.41 28.16 -2.93
N SER A 451 -10.79 29.06 -2.03
CA SER A 451 -10.14 29.22 -0.73
C SER A 451 -10.47 28.04 0.20
N HIS A 452 -9.48 27.57 0.98
CA HIS A 452 -9.68 26.56 2.01
C HIS A 452 -8.85 26.87 3.26
N ASN A 453 -9.26 26.31 4.39
CA ASN A 453 -8.65 26.52 5.70
C ASN A 453 -7.45 25.57 5.98
N GLN A 454 -6.94 24.82 5.02
CA GLN A 454 -5.73 23.97 5.19
C GLN A 454 -4.44 24.66 4.68
N GLY A 455 -4.40 26.00 4.65
CA GLY A 455 -3.32 26.76 4.02
C GLY A 455 -1.93 26.46 4.59
N ILE A 456 -1.79 26.33 5.91
CA ILE A 456 -0.53 25.95 6.57
C ILE A 456 -0.15 24.50 6.22
N GLU A 457 -1.09 23.56 6.44
CA GLU A 457 -0.90 22.13 6.25
C GLU A 457 -0.37 21.81 4.84
N GLN A 458 -1.06 22.31 3.80
CA GLN A 458 -0.72 21.98 2.42
C GLN A 458 0.51 22.73 1.91
N SER A 459 0.72 23.99 2.32
CA SER A 459 1.94 24.73 1.98
C SER A 459 3.18 24.05 2.57
N ALA A 460 3.07 23.56 3.82
CA ALA A 460 4.13 22.84 4.47
C ALA A 460 4.38 21.47 3.82
N ASN A 461 3.33 20.70 3.54
CA ASN A 461 3.40 19.43 2.81
C ASN A 461 4.15 19.59 1.47
N MET A 462 3.76 20.56 0.63
CA MET A 462 4.38 20.76 -0.68
C MET A 462 5.86 21.12 -0.60
N ILE A 463 6.26 22.01 0.32
CA ILE A 463 7.67 22.41 0.48
C ILE A 463 8.51 21.25 1.03
N ILE A 464 8.01 20.50 2.03
CA ILE A 464 8.70 19.34 2.60
C ILE A 464 8.86 18.23 1.55
N MET A 465 7.81 17.91 0.78
CA MET A 465 7.89 16.93 -0.31
C MET A 465 8.91 17.35 -1.37
N ALA A 466 8.90 18.61 -1.80
CA ALA A 466 9.83 19.13 -2.79
C ALA A 466 11.30 19.09 -2.32
N TYR A 467 11.58 19.42 -1.04
CA TYR A 467 12.93 19.31 -0.49
C TYR A 467 13.38 17.85 -0.34
N ALA A 468 12.50 16.96 0.15
CA ALA A 468 12.80 15.53 0.23
C ALA A 468 13.14 14.94 -1.15
N HIS A 469 12.36 15.27 -2.19
CA HIS A 469 12.62 14.87 -3.57
C HIS A 469 13.95 15.41 -4.10
N ALA A 470 14.22 16.70 -3.91
CA ALA A 470 15.48 17.30 -4.34
C ALA A 470 16.70 16.61 -3.69
N ARG A 471 16.64 16.32 -2.38
CA ARG A 471 17.69 15.57 -1.66
C ARG A 471 17.85 14.14 -2.16
N ALA A 472 16.75 13.41 -2.35
CA ALA A 472 16.80 11.99 -2.74
C ALA A 472 17.26 11.79 -4.21
N THR A 473 16.96 12.75 -5.09
CA THR A 473 17.37 12.71 -6.51
C THR A 473 18.71 13.38 -6.77
N GLY A 474 19.02 14.48 -6.09
CA GLY A 474 20.04 15.47 -6.47
C GLY A 474 19.53 16.51 -7.50
N ASN A 475 18.26 16.42 -7.89
CA ASN A 475 17.65 17.17 -8.98
C ASN A 475 16.76 18.32 -8.45
N GLY A 476 17.31 19.54 -8.45
CA GLY A 476 16.61 20.77 -8.08
C GLY A 476 15.82 21.42 -9.22
N ASN A 477 15.79 20.86 -10.44
CA ASN A 477 15.19 21.53 -11.61
C ASN A 477 13.70 21.85 -11.44
N LEU A 478 12.93 20.95 -10.81
CA LEU A 478 11.51 21.18 -10.52
C LEU A 478 11.31 22.39 -9.58
N VAL A 479 12.11 22.46 -8.51
CA VAL A 479 12.04 23.57 -7.55
C VAL A 479 12.51 24.87 -8.19
N ASN A 480 13.54 24.82 -9.05
CA ASN A 480 14.01 25.99 -9.80
C ASN A 480 12.94 26.52 -10.77
N LYS A 481 12.27 25.63 -11.53
CA LYS A 481 11.14 25.92 -12.44
C LYS A 481 9.98 26.64 -11.72
N TYR A 482 9.69 26.23 -10.50
CA TYR A 482 8.55 26.73 -9.71
C TYR A 482 8.96 27.57 -8.49
N TYR A 483 10.17 28.13 -8.46
CA TYR A 483 10.74 28.72 -7.23
C TYR A 483 9.87 29.83 -6.62
N GLY A 484 9.30 30.71 -7.45
CA GLY A 484 8.41 31.79 -6.99
C GLY A 484 7.09 31.32 -6.37
N LEU A 485 6.64 30.10 -6.70
CA LEU A 485 5.46 29.48 -6.09
C LEU A 485 5.81 28.94 -4.70
N PHE A 486 6.93 28.22 -4.58
CA PHE A 486 7.44 27.71 -3.30
C PHE A 486 7.81 28.85 -2.32
N SER A 487 8.46 29.92 -2.77
CA SER A 487 8.74 31.08 -1.92
C SER A 487 7.48 31.88 -1.56
N GLY A 488 6.49 31.96 -2.47
CA GLY A 488 5.17 32.49 -2.16
C GLY A 488 4.48 31.75 -1.00
N TRP A 489 4.46 30.42 -1.05
CA TRP A 489 3.93 29.57 0.03
C TRP A 489 4.73 29.69 1.33
N ALA A 490 6.07 29.78 1.25
CA ALA A 490 6.91 30.01 2.42
C ALA A 490 6.65 31.38 3.07
N ASN A 491 6.42 32.43 2.27
CA ASN A 491 6.04 33.76 2.76
C ASN A 491 4.65 33.75 3.43
N TYR A 492 3.69 32.97 2.91
CA TYR A 492 2.44 32.72 3.61
C TYR A 492 2.67 32.02 4.96
N LEU A 493 3.50 30.97 5.01
CA LEU A 493 3.84 30.28 6.25
C LEU A 493 4.48 31.21 7.28
N VAL A 494 5.42 32.08 6.87
CA VAL A 494 6.02 33.13 7.72
C VAL A 494 4.95 34.00 8.40
N SER A 495 3.86 34.33 7.71
CA SER A 495 2.78 35.15 8.26
C SER A 495 1.76 34.41 9.14
N SER A 496 1.61 33.09 8.97
CA SER A 496 0.48 32.32 9.53
C SER A 496 0.87 31.21 10.52
N THR A 497 2.10 30.72 10.45
CA THR A 497 2.51 29.46 11.12
C THR A 497 2.66 29.57 12.62
N LEU A 498 3.18 30.68 13.15
CA LEU A 498 3.56 30.74 14.56
C LEU A 498 2.34 30.77 15.49
N PHE A 499 1.20 31.33 15.05
CA PHE A 499 -0.06 31.40 15.81
C PHE A 499 -1.23 30.97 14.91
N PRO A 500 -1.36 29.66 14.60
CA PRO A 500 -2.32 29.17 13.63
C PRO A 500 -3.75 29.40 14.15
N THR A 501 -4.57 30.12 13.37
CA THR A 501 -5.95 30.46 13.72
C THR A 501 -6.85 30.27 12.50
N GLY A 502 -8.02 29.65 12.68
CA GLY A 502 -8.92 29.33 11.56
C GLY A 502 -8.26 28.41 10.52
N GLN A 503 -7.43 27.47 10.96
CA GLN A 503 -6.71 26.52 10.10
C GLN A 503 -7.01 25.07 10.51
N LEU A 504 -7.08 24.19 9.51
CA LEU A 504 -7.22 22.74 9.65
C LEU A 504 -5.87 22.04 9.50
N SER A 505 -5.62 21.07 10.39
CA SER A 505 -4.60 20.03 10.20
C SER A 505 -5.05 18.97 9.19
N ALA A 506 -4.21 17.95 8.98
CA ALA A 506 -4.62 16.70 8.33
C ALA A 506 -5.64 15.88 9.14
N ASP A 507 -5.74 16.10 10.46
CA ASP A 507 -6.72 15.46 11.36
C ASP A 507 -8.10 16.14 11.34
N LEU A 508 -8.23 17.25 10.58
CA LEU A 508 -9.42 18.11 10.49
C LEU A 508 -9.79 18.87 11.78
N ASP A 509 -8.82 19.04 12.69
CA ASP A 509 -8.93 19.92 13.86
C ASP A 509 -8.82 21.40 13.49
N ASN A 510 -9.71 22.24 14.03
CA ASN A 510 -9.82 23.67 13.69
C ASN A 510 -9.44 24.65 14.82
N PHE A 511 -9.04 24.16 15.99
CA PHE A 511 -8.77 25.00 17.15
C PHE A 511 -7.50 25.85 16.97
N ALA A 512 -7.46 26.99 17.67
CA ALA A 512 -6.34 27.92 17.60
C ALA A 512 -5.08 27.37 18.26
N ASN A 513 -3.91 27.80 17.79
CA ASN A 513 -2.60 27.51 18.36
C ASN A 513 -2.25 26.02 18.44
N GLN A 514 -2.68 25.23 17.46
CA GLN A 514 -2.30 23.83 17.25
C GLN A 514 -0.78 23.64 17.21
N THR A 515 -0.23 23.00 18.25
CA THR A 515 1.21 22.73 18.42
C THR A 515 1.81 21.96 17.25
N ASN A 516 1.14 20.88 16.82
CA ASN A 516 1.60 19.96 15.78
C ASN A 516 1.51 20.56 14.36
N LEU A 517 0.58 21.50 14.14
CA LEU A 517 0.45 22.22 12.87
C LEU A 517 1.48 23.35 12.77
N ALA A 518 1.72 24.09 13.86
CA ALA A 518 2.73 25.14 13.91
C ALA A 518 4.14 24.60 13.66
N VAL A 519 4.55 23.49 14.31
CA VAL A 519 5.91 22.93 14.10
C VAL A 519 6.12 22.47 12.66
N LYS A 520 5.07 21.96 12.00
CA LYS A 520 5.10 21.55 10.58
C LYS A 520 5.47 22.72 9.66
N GLY A 521 4.82 23.87 9.85
CA GLY A 521 5.13 25.09 9.09
C GLY A 521 6.55 25.61 9.37
N ILE A 522 7.04 25.51 10.61
CA ILE A 522 8.41 25.93 11.00
C ILE A 522 9.46 25.06 10.27
N ILE A 523 9.25 23.74 10.26
CA ILE A 523 10.10 22.80 9.52
C ILE A 523 10.06 23.10 8.01
N ALA A 524 8.88 23.43 7.46
CA ALA A 524 8.77 23.82 6.05
C ALA A 524 9.46 25.14 5.71
N ILE A 525 9.42 26.16 6.58
CA ILE A 525 10.20 27.39 6.38
C ILE A 525 11.71 27.07 6.38
N LYS A 526 12.18 26.19 7.27
CA LYS A 526 13.58 25.73 7.26
C LYS A 526 13.91 24.90 6.01
N ALA A 527 13.03 24.03 5.54
CA ALA A 527 13.18 23.31 4.28
C ALA A 527 13.29 24.27 3.07
N MET A 528 12.51 25.36 3.07
CA MET A 528 12.63 26.40 2.05
C MET A 528 13.98 27.12 2.12
N SER A 529 14.52 27.36 3.31
CA SER A 529 15.88 27.92 3.48
C SER A 529 16.94 27.04 2.82
N GLU A 530 16.93 25.73 3.06
CA GLU A 530 17.90 24.79 2.47
C GLU A 530 17.74 24.66 0.94
N LEU A 531 16.51 24.67 0.42
CA LEU A 531 16.23 24.75 -1.01
C LEU A 531 16.75 26.06 -1.63
N SER A 532 16.58 27.18 -0.93
CA SER A 532 17.04 28.50 -1.37
C SER A 532 18.57 28.55 -1.42
N SER A 533 19.25 28.03 -0.39
CA SER A 533 20.71 27.85 -0.35
C SER A 533 21.21 27.02 -1.54
N SER A 534 20.58 25.87 -1.77
CA SER A 534 20.89 24.94 -2.87
C SER A 534 20.70 25.53 -4.27
N LEU A 535 19.86 26.56 -4.41
CA LEU A 535 19.59 27.26 -5.67
C LEU A 535 20.27 28.64 -5.75
N GLY A 536 21.24 28.92 -4.87
CA GLY A 536 22.00 30.18 -4.84
C GLY A 536 21.20 31.41 -4.39
N LYS A 537 19.97 31.22 -3.88
CA LYS A 537 19.06 32.28 -3.43
C LYS A 537 19.41 32.69 -2.00
N LYS A 538 20.62 33.24 -1.81
CA LYS A 538 21.20 33.47 -0.47
C LYS A 538 20.34 34.36 0.43
N VAL A 539 19.75 35.43 -0.11
CA VAL A 539 18.91 36.37 0.67
C VAL A 539 17.69 35.64 1.27
N ASP A 540 16.97 34.87 0.43
CA ASP A 540 15.82 34.08 0.84
C ASP A 540 16.24 32.98 1.84
N SER A 541 17.37 32.32 1.58
CA SER A 541 17.99 31.33 2.47
C SER A 541 18.25 31.89 3.87
N ASP A 542 18.97 33.02 3.98
CA ASP A 542 19.31 33.67 5.23
C ASP A 542 18.03 34.12 5.98
N MET A 543 17.08 34.72 5.25
CA MET A 543 15.79 35.18 5.79
C MET A 543 14.98 34.02 6.38
N TYR A 544 14.73 32.96 5.60
CA TYR A 544 13.94 31.81 6.06
C TYR A 544 14.63 31.05 7.20
N SER A 545 15.97 30.93 7.20
CA SER A 545 16.68 30.30 8.31
C SER A 545 16.51 31.11 9.60
N THR A 546 16.65 32.43 9.53
CA THR A 546 16.51 33.33 10.69
C THR A 546 15.10 33.24 11.27
N ILE A 547 14.07 33.34 10.42
CA ILE A 547 12.67 33.29 10.86
C ILE A 547 12.34 31.93 11.49
N ALA A 548 12.76 30.81 10.86
CA ALA A 548 12.51 29.49 11.41
C ALA A 548 13.20 29.28 12.77
N SER A 549 14.45 29.77 12.93
CA SER A 549 15.17 29.71 14.20
C SER A 549 14.54 30.57 15.30
N THR A 550 13.97 31.73 14.98
CA THR A 550 13.17 32.51 15.96
C THR A 550 11.86 31.80 16.28
N PHE A 551 11.14 31.30 15.26
CA PHE A 551 9.84 30.66 15.44
C PHE A 551 9.93 29.38 16.26
N VAL A 552 10.96 28.54 16.09
CA VAL A 552 11.09 27.31 16.90
C VAL A 552 11.33 27.61 18.38
N GLN A 553 12.02 28.72 18.71
CA GLN A 553 12.25 29.14 20.09
C GLN A 553 10.96 29.65 20.75
N THR A 554 10.17 30.46 20.04
CA THR A 554 8.86 30.92 20.52
C THR A 554 7.82 29.81 20.55
N TRP A 555 7.85 28.87 19.60
CA TRP A 555 7.03 27.66 19.62
C TRP A 555 7.38 26.82 20.85
N ALA A 556 8.67 26.55 21.12
CA ALA A 556 9.08 25.72 22.24
C ALA A 556 8.65 26.28 23.62
N SER A 557 8.63 27.60 23.79
CA SER A 557 8.18 28.23 25.05
C SER A 557 6.66 28.27 25.26
N LEU A 558 5.87 27.92 24.23
CA LEU A 558 4.41 27.94 24.25
C LEU A 558 3.77 26.55 24.10
N ALA A 559 4.40 25.70 23.29
CA ALA A 559 3.90 24.40 22.84
C ALA A 559 4.28 23.22 23.74
N LEU A 560 5.28 23.40 24.61
CA LEU A 560 5.83 22.34 25.43
C LEU A 560 5.27 22.36 26.86
N SER A 561 5.02 21.16 27.37
CA SER A 561 4.73 20.90 28.78
C SER A 561 5.99 21.08 29.64
N ALA A 562 5.82 21.14 30.97
CA ALA A 562 6.94 21.14 31.93
C ALA A 562 7.83 19.87 31.88
N SER A 563 7.48 18.87 31.07
CA SER A 563 8.28 17.67 30.79
C SER A 563 8.74 17.60 29.33
N ASN A 564 8.75 18.73 28.61
CA ASN A 564 9.14 18.90 27.21
C ASN A 564 8.33 18.08 26.17
N ASN A 565 7.25 17.42 26.57
CA ASN A 565 6.26 16.83 25.65
C ASN A 565 5.41 17.92 25.00
N LEU A 566 4.98 17.70 23.76
CA LEU A 566 4.09 18.61 23.02
C LEU A 566 2.68 18.59 23.62
N LEU A 567 2.19 19.77 24.02
CA LEU A 567 0.79 20.03 24.35
C LEU A 567 -0.07 19.98 23.08
N LEU A 568 -1.36 19.72 23.19
CA LEU A 568 -2.31 19.73 22.07
C LEU A 568 -2.38 21.11 21.38
N ALA A 569 -2.47 22.17 22.18
CA ALA A 569 -2.32 23.56 21.75
C ALA A 569 -1.42 24.34 22.72
N TYR A 570 -1.02 25.56 22.35
CA TYR A 570 -0.18 26.40 23.20
C TYR A 570 -0.82 26.65 24.57
N GLY A 571 -0.05 26.40 25.63
CA GLY A 571 -0.47 26.62 27.01
C GLY A 571 -1.58 25.69 27.54
N THR A 572 -2.10 24.71 26.77
CA THR A 572 -3.15 23.79 27.24
C THR A 572 -2.55 22.69 28.14
N THR A 573 -2.08 23.06 29.32
CA THR A 573 -1.44 22.15 30.29
C THR A 573 -2.30 20.93 30.62
N GLY A 574 -1.68 19.75 30.69
CA GLY A 574 -2.38 18.48 30.94
C GLY A 574 -2.90 17.79 29.67
N THR A 575 -2.80 18.43 28.50
CA THR A 575 -3.00 17.79 27.19
C THR A 575 -1.68 17.29 26.60
N SER A 576 -1.77 16.42 25.59
CA SER A 576 -0.64 16.03 24.75
C SER A 576 -1.07 15.75 23.31
N THR A 577 -0.10 15.81 22.39
CA THR A 577 -0.24 15.27 21.02
C THR A 577 0.90 14.30 20.70
N LEU A 578 0.62 13.33 19.84
CA LEU A 578 1.60 12.42 19.25
C LEU A 578 2.75 13.20 18.57
N GLY A 579 2.46 14.37 17.98
CA GLY A 579 3.47 15.27 17.42
C GLY A 579 4.08 14.78 16.11
N TYR A 580 3.32 14.02 15.31
CA TYR A 580 3.81 13.27 14.15
C TYR A 580 4.53 14.11 13.08
N ASN A 581 4.30 15.44 13.00
CA ASN A 581 5.00 16.30 12.05
C ASN A 581 6.50 16.49 12.40
N LEU A 582 6.93 16.17 13.62
CA LEU A 582 8.34 16.16 14.02
C LEU A 582 9.18 15.14 13.22
N PHE A 583 8.56 14.13 12.59
CA PHE A 583 9.23 13.22 11.65
C PHE A 583 9.95 13.98 10.52
N ALA A 584 9.36 15.06 10.01
CA ALA A 584 9.93 15.84 8.91
C ALA A 584 11.28 16.47 9.27
N ASP A 585 11.49 16.90 10.52
CA ASP A 585 12.75 17.52 10.94
C ASP A 585 13.92 16.52 10.93
N ARG A 586 13.68 15.29 11.44
CA ARG A 586 14.68 14.21 11.38
C ARG A 586 14.92 13.74 9.95
N TRP A 587 13.85 13.58 9.17
CA TRP A 587 13.93 13.04 7.81
C TRP A 587 14.64 13.99 6.84
N LEU A 588 14.32 15.28 6.90
CA LEU A 588 15.01 16.33 6.15
C LEU A 588 16.38 16.68 6.75
N ALA A 589 16.69 16.18 7.95
CA ALA A 589 17.84 16.57 8.76
C ALA A 589 17.99 18.09 8.89
N THR A 590 16.87 18.80 9.08
CA THR A 590 16.87 20.25 9.30
C THR A 590 17.36 20.63 10.70
N ASN A 591 17.31 19.68 11.65
CA ASN A 591 17.81 19.79 13.03
C ASN A 591 17.37 21.07 13.75
N ILE A 592 16.13 21.49 13.50
CA ILE A 592 15.59 22.74 14.06
C ILE A 592 14.89 22.53 15.40
N VAL A 593 14.37 21.33 15.66
CA VAL A 593 13.77 20.96 16.95
C VAL A 593 14.83 20.29 17.82
N SER A 594 14.88 20.63 19.11
CA SER A 594 15.93 20.12 20.00
C SER A 594 15.74 18.65 20.37
N THR A 595 16.85 17.97 20.67
CA THR A 595 16.91 16.53 21.02
C THR A 595 16.08 16.16 22.25
N GLU A 596 15.84 17.13 23.14
CA GLU A 596 15.10 16.96 24.39
C GLU A 596 13.61 16.79 24.12
N VAL A 597 13.09 17.43 23.06
CA VAL A 597 11.69 17.29 22.61
C VAL A 597 11.44 15.89 22.06
N PHE A 598 12.33 15.39 21.19
CA PHE A 598 12.25 14.00 20.69
C PHE A 598 12.37 12.97 21.82
N SER A 599 13.25 13.22 22.79
CA SER A 599 13.44 12.35 23.96
C SER A 599 12.23 12.36 24.88
N ALA A 600 11.59 13.52 25.10
CA ALA A 600 10.35 13.62 25.84
C ALA A 600 9.22 12.86 25.15
N GLN A 601 8.95 13.14 23.87
CA GLN A 601 7.91 12.44 23.10
C GLN A 601 8.12 10.92 23.10
N THR A 602 9.37 10.45 23.00
CA THR A 602 9.72 9.03 23.14
C THR A 602 9.30 8.46 24.51
N ALA A 603 9.52 9.21 25.60
CA ALA A 603 9.06 8.81 26.93
C ALA A 603 7.53 8.82 27.06
N LEU A 604 6.83 9.78 26.44
CA LEU A 604 5.35 9.77 26.35
C LEU A 604 4.84 8.49 25.65
N PHE A 605 5.47 8.08 24.54
CA PHE A 605 5.09 6.86 23.84
C PHE A 605 5.40 5.62 24.68
N GLY A 606 6.56 5.58 25.36
CA GLY A 606 6.92 4.53 26.31
C GLY A 606 5.91 4.38 27.45
N ASN A 607 5.39 5.50 27.98
CA ASN A 607 4.33 5.49 29.00
C ASN A 607 3.00 4.94 28.45
N LEU A 608 2.59 5.35 27.24
CA LEU A 608 1.36 4.86 26.59
C LEU A 608 1.44 3.36 26.28
N LEU A 609 2.59 2.87 25.80
CA LEU A 609 2.86 1.45 25.59
C LEU A 609 2.83 0.67 26.92
N SER A 610 3.45 1.22 27.97
CA SER A 610 3.55 0.57 29.29
C SER A 610 2.22 0.51 30.06
N ALA A 611 1.28 1.42 29.77
CA ALA A 611 -0.08 1.37 30.29
C ALA A 611 -0.88 0.18 29.73
N GLY A 612 -0.53 -0.29 28.53
CA GLY A 612 -1.17 -1.42 27.86
C GLY A 612 -2.60 -1.14 27.40
N GLY A 613 -3.34 -2.20 27.04
CA GLY A 613 -4.75 -2.13 26.63
C GLY A 613 -5.03 -1.53 25.24
N ILE A 614 -4.04 -0.90 24.60
CA ILE A 614 -4.17 -0.24 23.30
C ILE A 614 -3.75 -1.12 22.09
N LYS A 615 -4.19 -0.73 20.90
CA LYS A 615 -3.87 -1.32 19.57
C LYS A 615 -3.08 -0.37 18.67
N GLY A 616 -2.89 0.86 19.10
CA GLY A 616 -2.12 1.91 18.45
C GLY A 616 -2.10 3.14 19.36
N LEU A 617 -1.12 4.01 19.22
CA LEU A 617 -1.10 5.29 19.91
C LEU A 617 -2.20 6.20 19.33
N PRO A 618 -2.99 6.90 20.17
CA PRO A 618 -3.90 7.92 19.69
C PRO A 618 -3.12 9.15 19.17
N THR A 619 -3.75 9.92 18.28
CA THR A 619 -3.16 11.14 17.71
C THR A 619 -2.89 12.20 18.78
N ASP A 620 -3.71 12.25 19.83
CA ASP A 620 -3.65 13.25 20.90
C ASP A 620 -4.54 12.87 22.10
N SER A 621 -4.52 13.69 23.15
CA SER A 621 -5.27 13.50 24.39
C SER A 621 -6.77 13.80 24.32
N SER A 622 -7.28 14.41 23.23
CA SER A 622 -8.71 14.72 23.06
C SER A 622 -9.48 13.55 22.43
N ASN A 623 -8.86 12.80 21.53
CA ASN A 623 -9.41 11.57 20.94
C ASN A 623 -8.52 10.35 21.23
N THR A 624 -8.62 9.82 22.45
CA THR A 624 -7.92 8.59 22.86
C THR A 624 -8.51 7.30 22.30
N GLY A 625 -9.63 7.37 21.58
CA GLY A 625 -10.37 6.21 21.06
C GLY A 625 -9.92 5.69 19.69
N GLN A 626 -9.12 6.47 18.96
CA GLN A 626 -8.78 6.23 17.55
C GLN A 626 -7.26 6.32 17.33
N ALA A 627 -6.71 5.40 16.54
CA ALA A 627 -5.31 5.37 16.15
C ALA A 627 -5.20 5.42 14.62
N ILE A 628 -4.14 6.07 14.14
CA ILE A 628 -3.83 6.23 12.71
C ILE A 628 -2.44 5.62 12.44
N THR A 629 -2.39 4.60 11.57
CA THR A 629 -1.20 3.83 11.19
C THR A 629 -0.05 4.73 10.72
N THR A 630 -0.38 5.73 9.89
CA THR A 630 0.60 6.63 9.26
C THR A 630 1.29 7.53 10.29
N TRP A 631 0.51 8.17 11.17
CA TRP A 631 1.02 8.96 12.29
C TRP A 631 1.79 8.11 13.31
N ASN A 632 1.34 6.88 13.58
CA ASN A 632 2.07 5.95 14.44
C ASN A 632 3.45 5.59 13.84
N MET A 633 3.53 5.37 12.52
CA MET A 633 4.81 5.12 11.84
C MET A 633 5.72 6.36 11.80
N PHE A 634 5.17 7.57 11.78
CA PHE A 634 5.95 8.80 11.96
C PHE A 634 6.45 8.94 13.41
N ALA A 635 5.64 8.57 14.41
CA ALA A 635 6.04 8.53 15.81
C ALA A 635 7.14 7.49 16.10
N ALA A 636 7.06 6.31 15.47
CA ALA A 636 8.13 5.32 15.48
C ALA A 636 9.44 5.90 14.89
N ALA A 637 9.37 6.62 13.77
CA ALA A 637 10.54 7.21 13.12
C ALA A 637 11.15 8.40 13.88
N MET A 638 10.37 9.15 14.65
CA MET A 638 10.91 10.22 15.49
C MET A 638 11.34 9.78 16.89
N SER A 639 11.07 8.53 17.27
CA SER A 639 11.52 7.94 18.54
C SER A 639 13.05 7.90 18.65
N THR A 640 13.58 8.16 19.85
CA THR A 640 15.02 8.07 20.16
C THR A 640 15.43 6.73 20.75
N ASP A 641 14.48 5.98 21.31
CA ASP A 641 14.67 4.62 21.83
C ASP A 641 14.16 3.55 20.85
N SER A 642 14.92 2.46 20.71
CA SER A 642 14.60 1.37 19.79
C SER A 642 13.55 0.39 20.34
N GLY A 643 13.41 0.27 21.67
CA GLY A 643 12.36 -0.49 22.32
C GLY A 643 10.99 0.15 22.15
N VAL A 644 10.89 1.46 22.43
CA VAL A 644 9.67 2.27 22.19
C VAL A 644 9.27 2.23 20.71
N ARG A 645 10.21 2.50 19.79
CA ARG A 645 9.99 2.39 18.35
C ARG A 645 9.43 1.02 17.97
N ASN A 646 10.08 -0.06 18.40
CA ASN A 646 9.65 -1.42 18.06
C ASN A 646 8.29 -1.76 18.70
N GLY A 647 7.97 -1.24 19.90
CA GLY A 647 6.65 -1.38 20.51
C GLY A 647 5.51 -0.77 19.69
N ILE A 648 5.73 0.42 19.11
CA ILE A 648 4.75 1.04 18.19
C ILE A 648 4.57 0.18 16.92
N VAL A 649 5.67 -0.32 16.36
CA VAL A 649 5.65 -1.24 15.20
C VAL A 649 4.89 -2.54 15.53
N SER A 650 5.13 -3.16 16.68
CA SER A 650 4.44 -4.38 17.10
C SER A 650 2.94 -4.17 17.36
N LEU A 651 2.51 -2.97 17.79
CA LEU A 651 1.08 -2.64 17.85
C LEU A 651 0.43 -2.70 16.44
N ILE A 652 1.03 -2.04 15.45
CA ILE A 652 0.55 -2.07 14.05
C ILE A 652 0.58 -3.49 13.47
N HIS A 653 1.65 -4.25 13.74
CA HIS A 653 1.76 -5.64 13.30
C HIS A 653 0.68 -6.53 13.91
N SER A 654 0.39 -6.37 15.21
CA SER A 654 -0.71 -7.08 15.87
C SER A 654 -2.08 -6.73 15.27
N GLN A 655 -2.25 -5.50 14.77
CA GLN A 655 -3.48 -5.07 14.11
C GLN A 655 -3.70 -5.77 12.76
N LEU A 656 -2.63 -6.18 12.04
CA LEU A 656 -2.77 -6.94 10.78
C LEU A 656 -3.51 -8.27 10.96
N SER A 657 -3.34 -8.90 12.13
CA SER A 657 -3.91 -10.23 12.46
C SER A 657 -5.13 -10.15 13.40
N ASN A 658 -5.54 -8.95 13.83
CA ASN A 658 -6.56 -8.75 14.86
C ASN A 658 -7.91 -9.38 14.46
N SER A 659 -8.72 -9.80 15.44
CA SER A 659 -9.86 -10.72 15.24
C SER A 659 -11.17 -10.06 14.78
N THR A 660 -11.12 -8.91 14.13
CA THR A 660 -12.30 -8.12 13.75
C THR A 660 -13.06 -8.72 12.55
N THR A 661 -14.33 -8.36 12.41
CA THR A 661 -15.20 -8.81 11.30
C THR A 661 -14.87 -8.18 9.95
N ASP A 662 -14.02 -7.16 9.95
CA ASP A 662 -13.92 -6.22 8.84
C ASP A 662 -12.89 -6.72 7.81
N LEU A 663 -13.37 -7.24 6.67
CA LEU A 663 -12.55 -7.69 5.53
C LEU A 663 -11.96 -6.52 4.72
N SER A 664 -11.24 -5.60 5.40
CA SER A 664 -10.64 -4.41 4.79
C SER A 664 -9.16 -4.62 4.48
N PRO A 665 -8.69 -4.35 3.25
CA PRO A 665 -7.27 -4.22 2.95
C PRO A 665 -6.59 -3.18 3.85
N PHE A 666 -5.34 -3.42 4.22
CA PHE A 666 -4.57 -2.73 5.28
C PHE A 666 -4.98 -1.26 5.52
N PRO A 667 -5.82 -0.98 6.54
CA PRO A 667 -6.43 0.34 6.72
C PRO A 667 -5.53 1.32 7.47
N THR A 668 -5.70 2.62 7.18
CA THR A 668 -4.98 3.68 7.92
C THR A 668 -5.54 3.93 9.31
N THR A 669 -6.84 3.71 9.53
CA THR A 669 -7.53 4.27 10.69
C THR A 669 -8.41 3.23 11.37
N TYR A 670 -8.20 3.04 12.68
CA TYR A 670 -8.86 2.02 13.48
C TYR A 670 -9.01 2.47 14.95
N SER A 671 -9.84 1.78 15.73
CA SER A 671 -9.98 2.09 17.16
C SER A 671 -8.69 1.78 17.93
N ALA A 672 -8.17 2.76 18.68
CA ALA A 672 -7.01 2.59 19.55
C ALA A 672 -7.24 1.54 20.67
N LEU A 673 -8.49 1.17 20.96
CA LEU A 673 -8.86 0.24 22.04
C LEU A 673 -9.19 -1.17 21.51
N THR A 674 -10.07 -1.28 20.52
CA THR A 674 -10.53 -2.58 19.99
C THR A 674 -9.76 -3.03 18.75
N GLY A 675 -9.22 -2.08 17.99
CA GLY A 675 -8.69 -2.32 16.64
C GLY A 675 -9.78 -2.54 15.58
N GLN A 676 -11.05 -2.22 15.86
CA GLN A 676 -12.08 -2.18 14.82
C GLN A 676 -11.73 -1.14 13.75
N VAL A 677 -11.93 -1.48 12.47
CA VAL A 677 -11.57 -0.59 11.35
C VAL A 677 -12.56 0.57 11.26
N SER A 678 -12.07 1.77 10.95
CA SER A 678 -12.92 2.97 10.79
C SER A 678 -12.64 3.80 9.54
N GLY A 679 -11.56 3.54 8.79
CA GLY A 679 -11.34 4.15 7.47
C GLY A 679 -10.00 3.84 6.83
N GLY A 680 -9.83 4.25 5.58
CA GLY A 680 -8.57 4.17 4.85
C GLY A 680 -8.22 2.80 4.27
N SER A 681 -9.22 1.94 4.01
CA SER A 681 -9.04 0.63 3.36
C SER A 681 -8.24 0.76 2.06
N ALA A 682 -7.12 0.05 1.96
CA ALA A 682 -6.15 0.12 0.85
C ALA A 682 -5.54 1.52 0.54
N SER A 683 -5.61 2.50 1.45
CA SER A 683 -5.23 3.89 1.12
C SER A 683 -3.73 4.08 0.84
N PRO A 684 -3.34 4.86 -0.19
CA PRO A 684 -1.93 5.14 -0.49
C PRO A 684 -1.20 5.95 0.59
N ALA A 685 -1.92 6.61 1.51
CA ALA A 685 -1.32 7.22 2.69
C ALA A 685 -0.47 6.21 3.51
N GLN A 686 -0.74 4.91 3.38
CA GLN A 686 0.06 3.83 3.95
C GLN A 686 1.54 3.82 3.49
N GLY A 687 1.96 4.58 2.48
CA GLY A 687 3.40 4.77 2.19
C GLY A 687 4.18 5.35 3.37
N ALA A 688 3.50 5.90 4.37
CA ALA A 688 4.07 6.33 5.65
C ALA A 688 4.74 5.18 6.42
N ILE A 689 4.40 3.92 6.16
CA ILE A 689 5.09 2.75 6.74
C ILE A 689 6.58 2.72 6.36
N PHE A 690 6.99 3.35 5.25
CA PHE A 690 8.41 3.44 4.87
C PHE A 690 9.19 4.51 5.65
N SER A 691 8.58 5.24 6.60
CA SER A 691 9.21 6.29 7.40
C SER A 691 10.58 5.89 7.97
N LEU A 692 10.69 4.69 8.56
CA LEU A 692 11.91 4.18 9.17
C LEU A 692 13.04 3.91 8.17
N LEU A 693 12.71 3.47 6.95
CA LEU A 693 13.70 3.30 5.88
C LEU A 693 14.03 4.62 5.18
N ALA A 694 13.07 5.54 5.11
CA ALA A 694 13.23 6.85 4.51
C ALA A 694 14.23 7.75 5.26
N LEU A 695 14.40 7.55 6.57
CA LEU A 695 15.47 8.17 7.37
C LEU A 695 16.89 7.84 6.86
N ASN A 696 17.06 6.66 6.23
CA ASN A 696 18.35 6.18 5.74
C ASN A 696 18.57 6.47 4.24
N VAL A 697 17.67 7.22 3.59
CA VAL A 697 17.83 7.62 2.18
C VAL A 697 18.95 8.64 2.06
N THR A 698 20.02 8.28 1.34
CA THR A 698 21.21 9.12 1.16
C THR A 698 20.86 10.45 0.47
N ALA A 699 20.95 11.55 1.22
CA ALA A 699 20.83 12.88 0.65
C ALA A 699 22.01 13.17 -0.29
N LYS A 700 21.67 13.61 -1.51
CA LYS A 700 22.62 14.05 -2.55
C LYS A 700 22.72 15.57 -2.55
N SER A 701 23.82 16.10 -3.08
CA SER A 701 23.92 17.53 -3.39
C SER A 701 22.86 17.91 -4.43
N ILE A 702 22.11 18.98 -4.18
CA ILE A 702 21.03 19.45 -5.06
C ILE A 702 21.63 20.34 -6.14
N THR A 703 21.31 20.05 -7.40
CA THR A 703 21.78 20.82 -8.57
C THR A 703 20.62 21.17 -9.50
N ALA A 704 20.68 22.34 -10.14
CA ALA A 704 19.70 22.76 -11.14
C ALA A 704 20.39 23.40 -12.35
N THR A 705 19.79 23.24 -13.54
CA THR A 705 20.27 23.85 -14.78
C THR A 705 19.98 25.36 -14.77
N GLY A 706 20.82 26.12 -15.48
CA GLY A 706 20.70 27.58 -15.55
C GLY A 706 21.22 28.36 -14.32
N LEU A 707 21.77 27.68 -13.30
CA LEU A 707 22.52 28.32 -12.21
C LEU A 707 23.88 28.83 -12.73
N SER A 708 23.87 29.98 -13.41
CA SER A 708 25.08 30.67 -13.86
C SER A 708 25.90 31.13 -12.66
N SER A 709 27.10 30.57 -12.50
CA SER A 709 28.02 30.94 -11.43
C SER A 709 28.58 32.35 -11.65
N SER A 710 27.90 33.36 -11.09
CA SER A 710 28.35 34.75 -11.08
C SER A 710 29.52 34.94 -10.10
N SER A 711 30.73 34.60 -10.56
CA SER A 711 31.96 35.03 -9.89
C SER A 711 32.19 36.51 -10.18
N ASP A 712 31.80 37.39 -9.25
CA ASP A 712 31.98 38.84 -9.39
C ASP A 712 33.47 39.21 -9.56
N PRO A 713 33.83 39.95 -10.63
CA PRO A 713 35.17 40.51 -10.77
C PRO A 713 35.25 41.86 -10.05
N SER A 714 35.94 41.90 -8.91
CA SER A 714 36.21 43.16 -8.18
C SER A 714 36.93 44.18 -9.09
N PRO A 715 36.47 45.44 -9.16
CA PRO A 715 37.09 46.44 -10.01
C PRO A 715 38.38 46.99 -9.38
N SER A 716 39.50 46.90 -10.11
CA SER A 716 40.74 47.60 -9.77
C SER A 716 41.11 48.60 -10.88
N SER A 717 41.19 49.88 -10.50
CA SER A 717 41.52 50.97 -11.42
C SER A 717 43.03 51.09 -11.66
N THR A 718 43.46 51.01 -12.91
CA THR A 718 44.80 51.47 -13.33
C THR A 718 44.86 52.99 -13.44
N PRO A 719 46.07 53.56 -13.34
CA PRO A 719 46.57 54.37 -14.44
C PRO A 719 47.93 53.88 -14.96
N SER A 720 48.31 54.34 -16.16
CA SER A 720 49.42 53.82 -16.96
C SER A 720 50.68 54.70 -16.95
N THR A 721 51.85 54.08 -17.11
CA THR A 721 53.10 54.70 -17.58
C THR A 721 53.87 53.75 -18.52
N ASN A 722 54.73 54.32 -19.36
CA ASN A 722 55.29 53.68 -20.56
C ASN A 722 56.70 53.07 -20.36
N SER A 723 57.12 52.30 -21.38
CA SER A 723 58.49 51.79 -21.62
C SER A 723 58.90 50.55 -20.79
N GLY A 724 59.73 49.61 -21.30
CA GLY A 724 60.21 49.46 -22.67
C GLY A 724 61.38 48.45 -22.81
N ASP A 725 61.29 47.58 -23.82
CA ASP A 725 62.37 46.77 -24.42
C ASP A 725 62.95 45.53 -23.67
N ASN A 726 63.59 44.64 -24.45
CA ASN A 726 64.50 43.52 -24.11
C ASN A 726 64.01 42.26 -23.35
N THR A 727 63.50 41.31 -24.15
CA THR A 727 63.93 39.89 -24.26
C THR A 727 64.33 39.01 -23.03
N THR A 728 63.79 37.78 -23.07
CA THR A 728 64.30 36.48 -22.56
C THR A 728 63.70 35.86 -21.27
N LYS A 729 63.53 34.53 -21.34
CA LYS A 729 63.26 33.54 -20.27
C LYS A 729 61.93 33.63 -19.50
N HIS A 730 60.97 32.80 -19.91
CA HIS A 730 60.02 32.16 -18.98
C HIS A 730 60.48 30.73 -18.67
N THR A 731 60.72 30.43 -17.39
CA THR A 731 60.81 29.05 -16.87
C THR A 731 59.44 28.59 -16.37
N SER A 732 59.04 27.38 -16.76
CA SER A 732 57.76 26.79 -16.34
C SER A 732 57.82 26.28 -14.90
N ALA A 733 57.29 27.06 -13.95
CA ALA A 733 57.16 26.67 -12.55
C ALA A 733 56.02 25.64 -12.35
N GLY A 734 56.26 24.38 -12.69
CA GLY A 734 55.24 23.32 -12.72
C GLY A 734 55.75 21.92 -12.38
N THR A 735 56.47 21.77 -11.26
CA THR A 735 57.13 20.48 -10.94
C THR A 735 57.11 20.06 -9.45
N VAL A 736 56.75 20.95 -8.51
CA VAL A 736 56.96 20.69 -7.06
C VAL A 736 55.71 20.15 -6.34
N ALA A 737 54.51 20.17 -6.96
CA ALA A 737 53.26 19.72 -6.32
C ALA A 737 52.79 18.29 -6.68
N GLY A 738 53.38 17.63 -7.69
CA GLY A 738 52.89 16.35 -8.20
C GLY A 738 53.35 15.09 -7.46
N GLY A 739 54.53 15.13 -6.83
CA GLY A 739 55.21 13.91 -6.34
C GLY A 739 54.56 13.25 -5.11
N VAL A 740 54.02 14.04 -4.18
CA VAL A 740 53.57 13.54 -2.87
C VAL A 740 52.29 12.70 -2.98
N ILE A 741 51.33 13.14 -3.80
CA ILE A 741 50.03 12.47 -3.95
C ILE A 741 50.19 11.12 -4.68
N GLY A 742 51.04 11.05 -5.72
CA GLY A 742 51.35 9.80 -6.42
C GLY A 742 52.05 8.76 -5.53
N GLY A 743 52.98 9.21 -4.66
CA GLY A 743 53.68 8.33 -3.73
C GLY A 743 52.74 7.68 -2.69
N LEU A 744 51.81 8.44 -2.13
CA LEU A 744 50.84 7.93 -1.15
C LEU A 744 49.85 6.93 -1.77
N ALA A 745 49.39 7.17 -3.00
CA ALA A 745 48.53 6.22 -3.72
C ALA A 745 49.24 4.88 -3.99
N LEU A 746 50.52 4.92 -4.40
CA LEU A 746 51.31 3.71 -4.63
C LEU A 746 51.56 2.92 -3.35
N LEU A 747 51.88 3.59 -2.24
CA LEU A 747 52.04 2.96 -0.93
C LEU A 747 50.73 2.30 -0.43
N GLY A 748 49.58 2.93 -0.66
CA GLY A 748 48.27 2.35 -0.35
C GLY A 748 48.00 1.06 -1.12
N LEU A 749 48.32 1.02 -2.42
CA LEU A 749 48.19 -0.19 -3.25
C LEU A 749 49.14 -1.31 -2.83
N ILE A 750 50.39 -0.97 -2.47
CA ILE A 750 51.35 -1.95 -1.93
C ILE A 750 50.86 -2.52 -0.59
N GLY A 751 50.33 -1.69 0.31
CA GLY A 751 49.74 -2.12 1.57
C GLY A 751 48.54 -3.06 1.37
N ALA A 752 47.64 -2.74 0.43
CA ALA A 752 46.51 -3.60 0.08
C ALA A 752 46.96 -4.95 -0.50
N ALA A 753 47.95 -4.95 -1.41
CA ALA A 753 48.53 -6.17 -1.97
C ALA A 753 49.18 -7.05 -0.89
N ALA A 754 49.97 -6.45 0.01
CA ALA A 754 50.58 -7.15 1.14
C ALA A 754 49.53 -7.76 2.09
N PHE A 755 48.45 -7.03 2.39
CA PHE A 755 47.34 -7.52 3.21
C PHE A 755 46.63 -8.72 2.56
N PHE A 756 46.34 -8.67 1.25
CA PHE A 756 45.71 -9.79 0.54
C PHE A 756 46.63 -11.01 0.43
N LEU A 757 47.93 -10.82 0.21
CA LEU A 757 48.92 -11.91 0.19
C LEU A 757 49.07 -12.54 1.58
N ALA A 758 49.17 -11.75 2.65
CA ALA A 758 49.21 -12.26 4.03
C ALA A 758 47.92 -13.02 4.40
N ARG A 759 46.75 -12.52 3.97
CA ARG A 759 45.45 -13.20 4.17
C ARG A 759 45.36 -14.51 3.39
N ARG A 760 45.93 -14.60 2.20
CA ARG A 760 46.03 -15.84 1.40
C ARG A 760 46.97 -16.85 2.06
N TYR A 761 48.14 -16.40 2.51
CA TYR A 761 49.14 -17.26 3.16
C TYR A 761 48.62 -17.86 4.48
N ARG A 762 47.93 -17.06 5.31
CA ARG A 762 47.28 -17.55 6.54
C ARG A 762 46.21 -18.62 6.28
N ARG A 763 45.44 -18.51 5.19
CA ARG A 763 44.47 -19.55 4.80
C ARG A 763 45.15 -20.88 4.43
N GLN A 764 46.24 -20.85 3.66
CA GLN A 764 46.96 -22.08 3.29
C GLN A 764 47.58 -22.79 4.51
N GLN A 765 48.03 -22.04 5.53
CA GLN A 765 48.47 -22.66 6.79
C GLN A 765 47.33 -23.30 7.59
N GLN A 766 46.10 -22.77 7.51
CA GLN A 766 44.92 -23.40 8.14
C GLN A 766 44.49 -24.68 7.41
N GLU A 767 44.59 -24.73 6.07
CA GLU A 767 44.30 -25.94 5.28
C GLU A 767 45.31 -27.06 5.57
N HIS A 768 46.62 -26.73 5.68
CA HIS A 768 47.64 -27.72 6.05
C HIS A 768 47.52 -28.23 7.49
N ALA A 769 46.93 -27.47 8.41
CA ALA A 769 46.72 -27.88 9.80
C ALA A 769 45.60 -28.92 9.98
N GLN A 770 44.66 -29.06 9.03
CA GLN A 770 43.54 -30.01 9.13
C GLN A 770 43.78 -31.38 8.49
N ILE A 771 44.92 -31.59 7.83
CA ILE A 771 45.20 -32.84 7.09
C ILE A 771 45.88 -33.92 7.97
N GLN A 772 46.32 -33.59 9.19
CA GLN A 772 47.16 -34.47 10.02
C GLN A 772 46.45 -35.18 11.19
N THR A 773 45.12 -35.13 11.29
CA THR A 773 44.34 -35.77 12.36
C THR A 773 43.21 -36.66 11.82
N VAL A 774 43.58 -37.73 11.10
CA VAL A 774 42.66 -38.81 10.69
C VAL A 774 43.19 -40.17 11.15
N GLU A 775 43.06 -40.48 12.44
CA GLU A 775 43.03 -41.88 12.88
C GLU A 775 42.26 -42.07 14.19
N THR A 776 41.07 -42.66 14.08
CA THR A 776 40.42 -43.68 14.95
C THR A 776 38.90 -43.62 14.78
N ARG A 777 38.26 -44.79 14.77
CA ARG A 777 36.81 -44.95 14.57
C ARG A 777 36.30 -46.02 15.54
N PRO A 778 35.15 -45.77 16.20
CA PRO A 778 34.24 -46.86 16.51
C PRO A 778 32.88 -46.66 15.84
N THR A 779 32.27 -47.77 15.45
CA THR A 779 30.95 -47.83 14.81
C THR A 779 29.86 -47.88 15.87
N LEU A 780 28.70 -47.27 15.63
CA LEU A 780 27.47 -47.60 16.36
C LEU A 780 26.27 -47.61 15.41
N THR A 781 25.57 -48.74 15.40
CA THR A 781 24.45 -49.04 14.51
C THR A 781 23.14 -48.50 15.09
N THR A 782 22.29 -47.90 14.26
CA THR A 782 20.88 -47.68 14.60
C THR A 782 19.98 -48.46 13.66
N LEU A 783 19.13 -49.31 14.25
CA LEU A 783 18.13 -50.12 13.55
C LEU A 783 16.80 -49.36 13.52
N PHE A 784 16.15 -49.32 12.35
CA PHE A 784 14.72 -49.07 12.25
C PHE A 784 14.08 -50.19 11.44
N SER A 785 13.13 -50.88 12.06
CA SER A 785 12.35 -51.97 11.45
C SER A 785 10.98 -51.44 11.01
N PRO A 786 10.45 -51.82 9.83
CA PRO A 786 9.14 -51.36 9.39
C PRO A 786 8.01 -52.01 10.21
N TYR A 787 6.96 -51.25 10.49
CA TYR A 787 5.73 -51.78 11.07
C TYR A 787 4.73 -52.13 9.96
N GLN A 788 4.23 -53.36 9.94
CA GLN A 788 3.23 -53.82 8.96
C GLN A 788 1.79 -53.61 9.45
N PRO A 789 0.80 -53.54 8.53
CA PRO A 789 -0.60 -53.33 8.89
C PRO A 789 -1.21 -54.58 9.53
N PHE A 790 -2.20 -54.38 10.43
CA PHE A 790 -3.01 -55.46 10.97
C PHE A 790 -4.27 -55.69 10.12
N ASN A 791 -4.63 -56.95 9.92
CA ASN A 791 -5.78 -57.35 9.09
C ASN A 791 -7.13 -57.17 9.81
N ALA A 792 -8.19 -57.03 9.01
CA ALA A 792 -9.56 -56.99 9.49
C ALA A 792 -10.05 -58.35 10.02
N GLN A 793 -11.01 -58.32 10.95
CA GLN A 793 -11.98 -59.38 11.13
C GLN A 793 -13.40 -58.81 11.00
N ARG A 794 -14.31 -59.66 10.53
CA ARG A 794 -15.71 -59.37 10.19
C ARG A 794 -16.62 -59.83 11.33
N ILE A 795 -17.61 -59.02 11.67
CA ILE A 795 -18.88 -59.45 12.28
C ILE A 795 -20.00 -58.77 11.48
N ASP A 796 -21.02 -59.53 11.09
CA ASP A 796 -22.22 -59.06 10.38
C ASP A 796 -23.37 -58.83 11.40
N GLU A 797 -24.23 -57.81 11.21
CA GLU A 797 -25.69 -57.88 11.49
C GLU A 797 -26.46 -56.57 11.15
N GLU A 798 -27.79 -56.59 11.34
CA GLU A 798 -28.81 -55.90 10.53
C GLU A 798 -29.29 -54.49 10.96
N SER A 799 -29.87 -53.76 9.99
CA SER A 799 -30.98 -52.77 10.15
C SER A 799 -30.73 -51.48 10.95
N ASN A 800 -30.92 -50.27 10.40
CA ASN A 800 -32.23 -49.73 10.01
C ASN A 800 -32.10 -48.46 9.15
N ALA A 801 -33.13 -48.15 8.35
CA ALA A 801 -33.30 -46.84 7.71
C ALA A 801 -34.24 -45.94 8.55
N PRO A 802 -34.18 -44.62 8.36
CA PRO A 802 -35.36 -43.98 7.79
C PRO A 802 -35.03 -42.97 6.67
N SER A 803 -36.01 -42.74 5.79
CA SER A 803 -35.96 -41.75 4.70
C SER A 803 -37.03 -40.67 4.91
N PHE A 804 -36.74 -39.41 4.56
CA PHE A 804 -37.77 -38.37 4.47
C PHE A 804 -37.49 -37.30 3.40
N ILE A 805 -38.04 -37.57 2.21
CA ILE A 805 -38.90 -36.68 1.40
C ILE A 805 -38.51 -35.18 1.26
N LEU A 806 -38.19 -34.79 0.02
CA LEU A 806 -38.31 -33.43 -0.50
C LEU A 806 -39.77 -33.08 -0.85
N SER A 807 -40.16 -31.81 -0.71
CA SER A 807 -41.40 -31.27 -1.29
C SER A 807 -41.11 -30.03 -2.15
N ARG A 808 -42.06 -29.68 -3.05
CA ARG A 808 -41.89 -28.71 -4.15
C ARG A 808 -43.19 -27.93 -4.40
N SER A 809 -43.10 -26.88 -5.22
CA SER A 809 -44.23 -26.15 -5.85
C SER A 809 -44.97 -25.14 -4.93
N SER A 810 -45.77 -24.17 -5.41
CA SER A 810 -46.33 -23.93 -6.77
C SER A 810 -46.39 -22.43 -7.16
N GLN A 811 -46.72 -22.15 -8.43
CA GLN A 811 -46.95 -20.82 -9.03
C GLN A 811 -48.48 -20.48 -9.11
N HIS A 812 -48.88 -19.21 -9.35
CA HIS A 812 -49.61 -18.76 -10.58
C HIS A 812 -50.47 -17.45 -10.54
N THR A 813 -50.45 -16.73 -11.68
CA THR A 813 -51.51 -15.94 -12.40
C THR A 813 -52.33 -14.76 -11.80
N ALA A 814 -51.95 -13.53 -12.20
CA ALA A 814 -52.63 -12.55 -13.09
C ALA A 814 -54.19 -12.44 -13.30
N ARG A 815 -54.65 -11.17 -13.51
CA ARG A 815 -55.93 -10.59 -14.11
C ARG A 815 -56.67 -9.60 -13.18
N ARG A 816 -57.47 -8.60 -13.61
CA ARG A 816 -57.53 -7.71 -14.82
C ARG A 816 -58.60 -6.58 -14.61
N ASP A 817 -58.50 -5.47 -15.35
CA ASP A 817 -59.54 -4.49 -15.81
C ASP A 817 -60.31 -3.49 -14.88
N ASP A 818 -60.48 -2.27 -15.42
CA ASP A 818 -61.57 -1.22 -15.37
C ASP A 818 -62.06 -0.47 -14.10
N GLY A 819 -62.47 0.82 -14.24
CA GLY A 819 -63.27 1.47 -13.17
C GLY A 819 -63.81 2.94 -13.14
N ILE A 820 -63.50 3.91 -14.03
CA ILE A 820 -64.37 5.08 -14.40
C ILE A 820 -64.88 6.13 -13.32
N THR A 821 -64.65 7.45 -13.58
CA THR A 821 -65.36 8.69 -13.05
C THR A 821 -65.29 9.10 -11.56
N ALA A 822 -65.55 10.35 -11.11
CA ALA A 822 -65.41 11.72 -11.69
C ALA A 822 -65.73 12.83 -10.62
N THR A 823 -65.63 14.11 -11.04
CA THR A 823 -66.17 15.37 -10.44
C THR A 823 -65.40 16.08 -9.32
N SER A 824 -65.47 17.42 -9.40
CA SER A 824 -64.98 18.45 -8.44
C SER A 824 -66.22 19.24 -7.93
N PRO A 825 -66.16 20.13 -6.91
CA PRO A 825 -65.72 21.53 -7.18
C PRO A 825 -65.10 22.34 -6.00
N SER A 826 -64.30 23.37 -6.34
CA SER A 826 -64.24 24.76 -5.77
C SER A 826 -63.97 25.00 -4.24
N GLU A 827 -63.54 26.16 -3.69
CA GLU A 827 -63.37 27.58 -4.10
C GLU A 827 -61.99 28.15 -3.58
N GLN A 828 -61.28 29.08 -4.26
CA GLN A 828 -61.28 30.58 -4.12
C GLN A 828 -60.90 31.05 -2.69
N TRP A 829 -59.91 31.93 -2.36
CA TRP A 829 -59.40 33.26 -2.84
C TRP A 829 -57.84 33.36 -2.56
N VAL A 830 -56.93 34.08 -3.28
CA VAL A 830 -56.69 35.54 -3.58
C VAL A 830 -56.00 36.31 -2.40
N HIS A 831 -54.98 37.22 -2.51
CA HIS A 831 -54.55 38.27 -3.48
C HIS A 831 -53.00 38.42 -3.69
N GLN A 832 -52.61 38.95 -4.87
CA GLN A 832 -51.56 39.98 -5.25
C GLN A 832 -50.33 40.29 -4.35
N GLU A 833 -49.13 40.69 -4.85
CA GLU A 833 -48.55 40.95 -6.21
C GLU A 833 -46.98 40.85 -6.09
N THR A 834 -46.01 40.94 -7.04
CA THR A 834 -45.82 41.46 -8.43
C THR A 834 -45.93 43.00 -8.62
N PRO A 835 -45.58 43.62 -9.77
CA PRO A 835 -44.78 43.22 -10.96
C PRO A 835 -43.30 43.70 -10.82
N THR A 836 -42.38 43.82 -11.80
CA THR A 836 -42.21 43.61 -13.28
C THR A 836 -40.71 43.23 -13.49
N SER A 837 -40.04 43.02 -14.65
CA SER A 837 -40.26 43.06 -16.12
C SER A 837 -39.22 42.11 -16.76
N LEU A 838 -39.54 41.21 -17.72
CA LEU A 838 -39.92 41.40 -19.14
C LEU A 838 -38.76 41.91 -20.04
N LEU A 839 -38.39 41.29 -21.17
CA LEU A 839 -38.89 40.10 -21.93
C LEU A 839 -37.73 39.05 -22.02
N GLY A 840 -37.81 37.77 -22.43
CA GLY A 840 -38.68 36.94 -23.29
C GLY A 840 -37.73 36.00 -24.10
N LEU A 841 -37.97 34.72 -24.43
CA LEU A 841 -39.18 33.93 -24.66
C LEU A 841 -38.99 32.41 -24.35
N VAL A 842 -40.03 31.78 -23.77
CA VAL A 842 -40.57 30.43 -24.07
C VAL A 842 -39.64 29.19 -24.07
N ARG A 843 -39.67 28.42 -22.96
CA ARG A 843 -40.31 27.08 -22.85
C ARG A 843 -40.41 26.67 -21.36
N SER A 844 -41.50 25.99 -20.97
CA SER A 844 -41.87 25.79 -19.55
C SER A 844 -41.47 24.40 -18.99
N PRO A 845 -41.06 24.30 -17.71
CA PRO A 845 -40.76 23.04 -17.02
C PRO A 845 -41.93 22.49 -16.18
N SER A 846 -41.78 21.28 -15.65
CA SER A 846 -42.75 20.62 -14.75
C SER A 846 -42.61 21.09 -13.28
N PRO A 847 -43.72 21.29 -12.53
CA PRO A 847 -43.72 21.62 -11.10
C PRO A 847 -43.64 20.37 -10.18
N PRO A 848 -43.39 20.53 -8.86
CA PRO A 848 -42.91 19.45 -7.98
C PRO A 848 -44.01 18.64 -7.26
N GLN A 849 -43.58 17.55 -6.62
CA GLN A 849 -44.40 16.75 -5.68
C GLN A 849 -44.42 17.39 -4.27
N THR A 850 -45.58 17.39 -3.62
CA THR A 850 -45.74 17.70 -2.19
C THR A 850 -46.62 16.66 -1.50
N GLN A 851 -46.37 16.45 -0.20
CA GLN A 851 -46.87 15.31 0.58
C GLN A 851 -48.36 15.40 0.92
N THR A 852 -49.05 14.25 0.99
CA THR A 852 -50.37 14.12 1.62
C THR A 852 -50.25 13.62 3.08
N PRO A 853 -51.18 13.98 3.99
CA PRO A 853 -51.10 13.58 5.39
C PRO A 853 -51.49 12.11 5.64
N LEU A 854 -50.93 11.53 6.70
CA LEU A 854 -51.20 10.18 7.18
C LEU A 854 -52.66 10.02 7.67
N THR A 855 -53.27 8.86 7.39
CA THR A 855 -54.65 8.58 7.82
C THR A 855 -54.76 8.37 9.34
N SER A 856 -55.96 8.51 9.90
CA SER A 856 -56.22 8.24 11.32
C SER A 856 -55.80 6.83 11.78
N LYS A 857 -55.73 5.85 10.86
CA LYS A 857 -55.30 4.47 11.12
C LYS A 857 -53.78 4.33 11.18
N GLU A 858 -53.06 5.15 10.42
CA GLU A 858 -51.59 5.28 10.47
C GLU A 858 -51.15 6.14 11.66
N ILE A 859 -51.88 7.22 11.96
CA ILE A 859 -51.70 8.01 13.18
C ILE A 859 -51.89 7.13 14.43
N ALA A 860 -52.82 6.17 14.42
CA ALA A 860 -52.96 5.18 15.49
C ALA A 860 -51.74 4.24 15.60
N ARG A 861 -51.17 3.77 14.47
CA ARG A 861 -49.90 3.01 14.45
C ARG A 861 -48.73 3.84 14.99
N ILE A 862 -48.62 5.11 14.60
CA ILE A 862 -47.53 6.00 15.02
C ILE A 862 -47.65 6.36 16.50
N ARG A 863 -48.87 6.51 17.05
CA ARG A 863 -49.07 6.64 18.51
C ARG A 863 -48.66 5.39 19.29
N ALA A 864 -48.82 4.19 18.72
CA ALA A 864 -48.33 2.95 19.34
C ALA A 864 -46.80 2.82 19.29
N ILE A 865 -46.13 3.42 18.29
CA ILE A 865 -44.67 3.40 18.12
C ILE A 865 -43.98 4.50 18.97
N ASN A 866 -44.58 5.68 19.07
CA ASN A 866 -44.04 6.79 19.87
C ASN A 866 -44.22 6.60 21.39
N ALA A 867 -44.93 5.55 21.81
CA ALA A 867 -45.11 5.21 23.23
C ALA A 867 -43.91 4.46 23.85
N SER A 868 -42.95 3.99 23.06
CA SER A 868 -41.77 3.24 23.54
C SER A 868 -40.45 4.02 23.51
N ASN A 869 -40.44 5.25 23.00
CA ASN A 869 -39.23 6.07 22.83
C ASN A 869 -39.46 7.53 23.25
N ASN A 870 -39.56 7.80 24.56
CA ASN A 870 -39.43 9.18 25.05
C ASN A 870 -39.06 9.27 26.55
N ALA A 871 -37.80 9.60 26.85
CA ALA A 871 -37.32 10.02 28.16
C ALA A 871 -36.00 10.81 28.01
N SER A 872 -36.07 12.10 27.68
CA SER A 872 -34.89 12.96 27.54
C SER A 872 -34.41 13.50 28.90
N PRO A 873 -33.09 13.70 29.11
CA PRO A 873 -32.52 14.23 30.35
C PRO A 873 -32.27 15.74 30.30
N THR A 874 -32.41 16.45 31.43
CA THR A 874 -31.77 17.77 31.65
C THR A 874 -31.70 18.16 33.13
N ALA A 875 -30.55 18.75 33.52
CA ALA A 875 -30.38 19.75 34.60
C ALA A 875 -30.65 19.33 36.09
N HIS A 876 -29.94 19.85 37.11
CA HIS A 876 -28.67 20.59 37.19
C HIS A 876 -28.14 20.66 38.66
N THR A 877 -26.85 20.95 38.85
CA THR A 877 -26.28 21.72 40.00
C THR A 877 -26.08 21.05 41.39
N ARG A 878 -24.85 20.51 41.59
CA ARG A 878 -23.83 20.92 42.62
C ARG A 878 -23.83 20.36 44.08
N THR A 879 -22.59 20.14 44.56
CA THR A 879 -22.03 20.27 45.95
C THR A 879 -22.16 19.16 47.01
N MET A 880 -20.97 18.77 47.55
CA MET A 880 -20.68 18.23 48.91
C MET A 880 -21.28 16.86 49.35
N SER A 881 -20.69 16.06 50.27
CA SER A 881 -19.29 15.91 50.72
C SER A 881 -19.14 14.72 51.71
N TYR A 882 -18.01 14.01 51.65
CA TYR A 882 -17.31 13.32 52.76
C TYR A 882 -17.89 12.05 53.46
N GLU A 883 -16.93 11.24 53.93
CA GLU A 883 -16.91 10.23 55.02
C GLU A 883 -17.81 8.96 55.05
N SER A 884 -17.19 7.85 54.63
CA SER A 884 -16.60 6.79 55.49
C SER A 884 -17.38 6.11 56.64
N ARG A 885 -17.13 4.78 56.76
CA ARG A 885 -17.34 3.81 57.88
C ARG A 885 -18.60 2.94 57.80
N THR A 886 -18.64 1.67 58.21
CA THR A 886 -17.64 0.60 58.50
C THR A 886 -18.37 -0.77 58.51
N PHE A 887 -17.63 -1.87 58.30
CA PHE A 887 -17.87 -3.25 58.82
C PHE A 887 -19.06 -3.47 59.79
N SER A 888 -19.90 -4.50 59.60
CA SER A 888 -19.64 -5.87 60.12
C SER A 888 -20.80 -6.90 59.94
N ASP A 889 -20.43 -8.17 60.00
CA ASP A 889 -21.13 -9.37 60.52
C ASP A 889 -22.26 -10.13 59.74
N VAL A 890 -22.29 -11.44 60.07
CA VAL A 890 -22.93 -12.65 59.51
C VAL A 890 -23.43 -13.45 60.75
N PRO A 891 -24.52 -14.28 60.77
CA PRO A 891 -25.00 -15.28 59.79
C PRO A 891 -26.53 -15.08 59.44
N SER A 892 -27.42 -16.02 59.01
CA SER A 892 -27.54 -17.48 59.17
C SER A 892 -28.32 -18.26 58.09
N GLN A 893 -28.18 -19.59 58.20
CA GLN A 893 -28.72 -20.71 57.42
C GLN A 893 -30.24 -20.80 57.21
N SER A 894 -30.67 -21.19 55.99
CA SER A 894 -31.51 -22.38 55.64
C SER A 894 -32.27 -22.16 54.30
N GLY A 895 -32.50 -23.13 53.41
CA GLY A 895 -31.93 -24.48 53.27
C GLY A 895 -32.60 -25.31 52.14
N LEU A 896 -31.80 -25.95 51.26
CA LEU A 896 -32.18 -26.90 50.18
C LEU A 896 -33.02 -26.32 48.99
N SER A 897 -32.99 -26.86 47.76
CA SER A 897 -32.02 -27.76 47.06
C SER A 897 -32.31 -27.87 45.55
N THR A 898 -31.27 -27.87 44.69
CA THR A 898 -31.30 -28.49 43.33
C THR A 898 -29.86 -28.73 42.82
N LEU A 899 -29.64 -29.69 41.92
CA LEU A 899 -28.32 -30.25 41.60
C LEU A 899 -27.75 -29.92 40.20
N THR A 900 -26.69 -29.12 40.21
CA THR A 900 -25.43 -29.23 39.41
C THR A 900 -25.41 -29.81 37.98
N THR A 901 -24.82 -29.06 37.06
CA THR A 901 -24.05 -29.63 35.92
C THR A 901 -22.93 -28.65 35.47
N THR A 902 -21.92 -28.39 36.30
CA THR A 902 -20.86 -27.38 35.97
C THR A 902 -19.50 -27.56 36.67
N SER A 903 -19.20 -28.72 37.25
CA SER A 903 -18.02 -28.90 38.13
C SER A 903 -16.70 -29.23 37.41
N GLN A 904 -16.72 -29.86 36.22
CA GLN A 904 -15.51 -30.34 35.57
C GLN A 904 -14.61 -29.25 34.95
N ALA A 905 -15.19 -28.15 34.44
CA ALA A 905 -14.43 -27.11 33.74
C ALA A 905 -13.44 -26.36 34.65
N ARG A 906 -13.74 -26.20 35.95
CA ARG A 906 -12.91 -25.42 36.89
C ARG A 906 -11.75 -26.19 37.51
N SER A 907 -11.78 -27.53 37.58
CA SER A 907 -10.69 -28.29 38.21
C SER A 907 -9.44 -28.41 37.32
N VAL A 908 -9.62 -28.38 36.00
CA VAL A 908 -8.52 -28.40 35.02
C VAL A 908 -7.71 -27.10 35.05
N THR A 909 -8.39 -25.94 35.12
CA THR A 909 -7.72 -24.63 35.16
C THR A 909 -6.83 -24.47 36.39
N THR A 910 -7.31 -24.89 37.58
CA THR A 910 -6.53 -24.80 38.83
C THR A 910 -5.32 -25.75 38.84
N ARG A 911 -5.43 -26.95 38.24
CA ARG A 911 -4.27 -27.84 38.05
C ARG A 911 -3.21 -27.20 37.17
N LEU A 912 -3.58 -26.70 35.99
CA LEU A 912 -2.65 -26.06 35.05
C LEU A 912 -1.95 -24.85 35.67
N MET A 913 -2.65 -24.01 36.45
CA MET A 913 -2.03 -22.89 37.17
C MET A 913 -1.01 -23.34 38.22
N THR A 914 -1.25 -24.48 38.89
CA THR A 914 -0.32 -25.04 39.89
C THR A 914 0.92 -25.64 39.22
N GLU A 915 0.73 -26.30 38.07
CA GLU A 915 1.78 -26.93 37.27
C GLU A 915 2.72 -25.90 36.62
N VAL A 916 2.17 -24.81 36.07
CA VAL A 916 2.93 -23.67 35.53
C VAL A 916 3.75 -22.95 36.61
N GLU A 917 3.20 -22.76 37.81
CA GLU A 917 3.92 -22.15 38.94
C GLU A 917 5.02 -23.08 39.49
N GLY A 918 4.85 -24.40 39.40
CA GLY A 918 5.91 -25.38 39.66
C GLY A 918 7.09 -25.23 38.69
N LEU A 919 6.80 -25.30 37.38
CA LEU A 919 7.80 -25.13 36.31
C LEU A 919 8.53 -23.78 36.39
N ARG A 920 7.85 -22.71 36.81
CA ARG A 920 8.46 -21.40 37.03
C ARG A 920 9.55 -21.45 38.10
N ARG A 921 9.27 -22.09 39.24
CA ARG A 921 10.23 -22.20 40.36
C ARG A 921 11.42 -23.06 39.99
N GLU A 922 11.19 -24.15 39.27
CA GLU A 922 12.26 -25.04 38.77
C GLU A 922 13.19 -24.30 37.79
N MET A 923 12.64 -23.50 36.88
CA MET A 923 13.40 -22.59 36.00
C MET A 923 14.20 -21.52 36.75
N GLU A 924 13.65 -20.95 37.82
CA GLU A 924 14.35 -19.98 38.67
C GLU A 924 15.47 -20.65 39.50
N GLU A 925 15.31 -21.92 39.90
CA GLU A 925 16.39 -22.69 40.55
C GLU A 925 17.50 -23.10 39.56
N ILE A 926 17.14 -23.53 38.35
CA ILE A 926 18.11 -23.80 37.25
C ILE A 926 18.94 -22.55 36.94
N ARG A 927 18.35 -21.35 36.99
CA ARG A 927 19.08 -20.08 36.87
C ARG A 927 20.05 -19.84 38.03
N ARG A 928 19.67 -20.13 39.29
CA ARG A 928 20.59 -20.01 40.45
C ARG A 928 21.77 -20.99 40.36
N ARG A 929 21.56 -22.18 39.78
CA ARG A 929 22.59 -23.22 39.60
C ARG A 929 23.55 -22.96 38.41
N ARG A 930 23.51 -21.79 37.76
CA ARG A 930 24.43 -21.39 36.67
C ARG A 930 25.23 -20.12 36.98
N LEU A 931 25.81 -20.05 38.18
CA LEU A 931 26.75 -19.00 38.60
C LEU A 931 28.09 -19.58 39.08
N GLU A 932 28.77 -20.29 38.18
CA GLU A 932 30.22 -20.51 38.26
C GLU A 932 30.89 -19.83 37.06
N ALA A 933 32.00 -19.14 37.29
CA ALA A 933 32.72 -18.39 36.26
C ALA A 933 33.77 -19.28 35.57
N PRO A 934 33.93 -19.22 34.23
CA PRO A 934 35.01 -19.91 33.55
C PRO A 934 36.37 -19.29 33.93
N PRO A 935 37.45 -20.10 34.03
CA PRO A 935 38.76 -19.60 34.46
C PRO A 935 39.44 -18.73 33.41
N THR A 936 40.13 -17.69 33.87
CA THR A 936 41.02 -16.86 33.06
C THR A 936 42.31 -17.60 32.70
N TYR A 937 42.77 -17.46 31.45
CA TYR A 937 44.13 -17.80 31.04
C TYR A 937 44.75 -16.64 30.25
N GLU A 938 46.04 -16.42 30.48
CA GLU A 938 46.85 -15.38 29.85
C GLU A 938 47.55 -15.91 28.58
N GLN A 939 47.43 -15.19 27.46
CA GLN A 939 48.51 -14.65 26.61
C GLN A 939 47.97 -14.15 25.25
#